data_AF-A0A3A8KUJ3-F1
#
_entry.id   AF-A0A3A8KUJ3-F1
#
_cell.length_a   1.000
_cell.length_b   1.000
_cell.length_c   1.000
_cell.angle_alpha   90.00
_cell.angle_beta   90.00
_cell.angle_gamma   90.00
#
_symmetry.space_group_name_H-M   'P 1'
#
loop_
_entity.id
_entity.type
_entity.pdbx_description
1 polymer ?
#
loop_
_entity_poly.entity_id
_entity_poly.type
_entity_poly.pdbx_seq_one_letter_code
_entity_poly.pdbx_strand_id
1 'polypeptide(L)'
;MRAFIPSPGSTTRCGRWRTGSSSTALPEPAMNHSTHSGGLPPPLEAFTQVLGFDVPPSHRARWGSAITTAKRLGTVGLGPVQRLLLSRQVHFNALLASLLRQPERTLPERARRELAPLADPLPLGVKAAWLPAAPGLREQQSWNGALVALLSGQDWPLRTDGVRGPLDALEARCDVLASQPPGTVGLPLWREVWRRQIGFNHACVRTLRHMLGAARPVLVMPEPEAYARAAREQEARDVRAATTALEGLTRRPLISLVTPAWETPVEVLQACIASVTAQVYPHWELCIVDDGSRGAGVAATLRRLAAGDARIRFERLPENQGIARATNAALAMARGEFVGFLDHDDLLAPHALAEVALHLASAPDTEVLYSDEDKVDAGGQRFAPYLKPELSPELLRAVNYVCHFLVVRTSLLREVGGIRPGFEGAQDHELLLRLMERTRRFAHIPKVLYHWRTLPGSTATDASAKPAASEAGRRAVTAHLERAGEAATVETSAPGLYRIRRSIAHRPRVSVLLSGESTEAGLESLLALTDGLEVEVLVPVFGGREPGAAASVASPAKVVRVRVERTLTPGAVANRLLRASSGDLVLSLDAGTLPTEPGWLAELSSQALRPDVGVVGARILSPEGHVLHAGLCFGSEGRLLRPFAGLPDPSLRDFGGSHWPRDLLAVSSACAMIRRDVLESLGGWGESFTSDDARGAELCLRVGARGLRVLYTPHARLVRTHARSDGDDARDALRLREAWTRHPRTPRGDPFGHPCLEPSDAEGTDR
;
A
#
# COMPACT_ATOMS: atom_id res chain seq x y z
N MET A 1 -11.64 14.19 -8.64
CA MET A 1 -13.11 13.98 -8.56
C MET A 1 -13.67 15.03 -7.61
N ARG A 2 -14.81 15.63 -7.94
CA ARG A 2 -15.30 16.94 -7.43
C ARG A 2 -15.39 17.06 -5.89
N ALA A 3 -15.01 18.25 -5.42
CA ALA A 3 -14.91 18.70 -4.04
C ALA A 3 -16.26 18.82 -3.29
N PHE A 4 -16.21 18.65 -1.97
CA PHE A 4 -17.17 19.22 -1.02
C PHE A 4 -16.41 20.17 -0.09
N ILE A 5 -16.72 21.46 -0.18
CA ILE A 5 -16.31 22.53 0.74
C ILE A 5 -17.61 23.06 1.38
N PRO A 6 -17.68 23.30 2.70
CA PRO A 6 -18.59 24.27 3.27
C PRO A 6 -17.82 25.56 3.60
N SER A 7 -18.22 26.67 2.97
CA SER A 7 -17.75 28.02 3.32
C SER A 7 -18.41 28.53 4.63
N PRO A 8 -17.75 29.42 5.38
CA PRO A 8 -18.22 29.91 6.68
C PRO A 8 -19.04 31.22 6.56
N GLY A 9 -20.01 31.44 7.46
CA GLY A 9 -20.70 32.72 7.56
C GLY A 9 -21.70 32.89 8.71
N SER A 10 -21.35 33.80 9.63
CA SER A 10 -22.21 34.66 10.48
C SER A 10 -22.78 34.14 11.82
N THR A 11 -22.12 34.61 12.89
CA THR A 11 -22.60 35.20 14.16
C THR A 11 -24.09 35.17 14.54
N THR A 12 -24.41 34.65 15.73
CA THR A 12 -25.26 35.30 16.76
C THR A 12 -25.10 34.67 18.16
N ARG A 13 -25.30 35.49 19.21
CA ARG A 13 -24.98 35.32 20.64
C ARG A 13 -25.99 34.49 21.47
N CYS A 14 -25.48 33.97 22.61
CA CYS A 14 -26.10 33.73 23.95
C CYS A 14 -27.38 32.85 24.06
N GLY A 15 -27.55 31.95 25.04
CA GLY A 15 -26.73 31.55 26.20
C GLY A 15 -27.49 30.56 27.12
N ARG A 16 -26.75 29.98 28.10
CA ARG A 16 -27.15 29.23 29.34
C ARG A 16 -28.14 28.04 29.14
N TRP A 17 -27.93 26.86 29.74
CA TRP A 17 -28.07 26.57 31.18
C TRP A 17 -27.25 25.35 31.60
N ARG A 18 -26.65 25.44 32.79
CA ARG A 18 -26.18 24.31 33.63
C ARG A 18 -27.15 24.15 34.79
N THR A 19 -27.42 22.91 35.19
CA THR A 19 -27.58 22.33 36.54
C THR A 19 -27.97 20.86 36.31
N GLY A 20 -27.46 19.82 36.95
CA GLY A 20 -26.57 19.66 38.10
C GLY A 20 -27.08 18.45 38.90
N SER A 21 -26.21 17.47 39.14
CA SER A 21 -26.21 16.45 40.24
C SER A 21 -27.43 15.53 40.41
N SER A 22 -27.40 14.30 40.89
CA SER A 22 -26.46 13.40 41.58
C SER A 22 -27.24 12.07 41.70
N SER A 23 -26.66 10.87 41.80
CA SER A 23 -26.07 10.38 43.05
C SER A 23 -25.49 8.97 42.87
N THR A 24 -24.30 8.79 43.46
CA THR A 24 -23.87 7.69 44.37
C THR A 24 -23.95 6.22 43.90
N ALA A 25 -23.04 5.32 44.27
CA ALA A 25 -21.70 5.33 44.86
C ALA A 25 -21.36 3.84 45.14
N LEU A 26 -20.18 3.39 44.68
CA LEU A 26 -19.26 2.39 45.30
C LEU A 26 -19.75 0.91 45.41
N PRO A 27 -18.88 -0.11 45.62
CA PRO A 27 -17.42 -0.11 45.81
C PRO A 27 -16.62 -1.21 45.01
N GLU A 28 -15.28 -1.11 45.00
CA GLU A 28 -14.33 -2.26 44.88
C GLU A 28 -14.35 -3.10 46.20
N PRO A 29 -13.61 -4.21 46.44
CA PRO A 29 -12.79 -5.11 45.61
C PRO A 29 -13.08 -6.62 45.90
N ALA A 30 -12.44 -7.55 45.18
CA ALA A 30 -11.70 -8.69 45.76
C ALA A 30 -11.24 -9.65 44.65
N MET A 31 -9.92 -9.67 44.45
CA MET A 31 -9.22 -10.68 43.67
C MET A 31 -9.43 -12.07 44.27
N ASN A 32 -9.70 -13.05 43.42
CA ASN A 32 -9.39 -14.43 43.71
C ASN A 32 -8.62 -15.03 42.52
N HIS A 33 -7.37 -15.35 42.77
CA HIS A 33 -6.53 -16.16 41.90
C HIS A 33 -7.12 -17.56 41.82
N SER A 34 -7.67 -17.93 40.66
CA SER A 34 -7.88 -19.32 40.29
C SER A 34 -7.38 -19.54 38.86
N THR A 35 -6.38 -20.39 38.76
CA THR A 35 -5.78 -20.96 37.56
C THR A 35 -6.82 -21.33 36.50
N HIS A 36 -6.95 -20.50 35.47
CA HIS A 36 -7.75 -20.80 34.28
C HIS A 36 -6.90 -20.75 33.01
N SER A 37 -6.79 -21.94 32.42
CA SER A 37 -6.56 -22.22 31.01
C SER A 37 -7.06 -21.10 30.08
N GLY A 38 -6.22 -20.71 29.11
CA GLY A 38 -6.38 -19.52 28.25
C GLY A 38 -7.79 -19.18 27.76
N GLY A 39 -8.22 -17.94 27.98
CA GLY A 39 -9.48 -17.37 27.51
C GLY A 39 -9.29 -16.37 26.35
N LEU A 40 -10.23 -16.38 25.41
CA LEU A 40 -10.28 -15.58 24.17
C LEU A 40 -10.85 -14.14 24.35
N PRO A 41 -10.61 -13.21 23.39
CA PRO A 41 -10.95 -11.78 23.49
C PRO A 41 -12.47 -11.45 23.48
N PRO A 42 -12.86 -10.23 23.95
CA PRO A 42 -14.22 -9.84 24.38
C PRO A 42 -15.34 -9.52 23.34
N PRO A 43 -15.17 -9.51 22.00
CA PRO A 43 -16.24 -9.08 21.08
C PRO A 43 -17.51 -9.94 21.04
N LEU A 44 -17.55 -11.14 21.62
CA LEU A 44 -18.71 -12.05 21.46
C LEU A 44 -19.84 -11.78 22.47
N GLU A 45 -19.55 -11.33 23.69
CA GLU A 45 -20.54 -11.26 24.77
C GLU A 45 -21.60 -10.18 24.56
N ALA A 46 -21.20 -8.97 24.17
CA ALA A 46 -22.10 -7.84 23.92
C ALA A 46 -23.11 -8.10 22.78
N PHE A 47 -22.78 -9.02 21.88
CA PHE A 47 -23.62 -9.33 20.72
C PHE A 47 -24.52 -10.55 20.92
N THR A 48 -24.35 -11.39 21.96
CA THR A 48 -25.25 -12.54 22.18
C THR A 48 -26.72 -12.17 22.43
N GLN A 49 -27.02 -10.90 22.74
CA GLN A 49 -28.38 -10.35 22.83
C GLN A 49 -28.91 -9.76 21.50
N VAL A 50 -28.46 -10.24 20.32
CA VAL A 50 -28.85 -9.66 19.00
C VAL A 50 -30.37 -9.42 18.88
N LEU A 51 -31.21 -10.31 19.41
CA LEU A 51 -32.68 -10.28 19.27
C LEU A 51 -33.46 -10.35 20.59
N GLY A 52 -32.77 -10.22 21.73
CA GLY A 52 -33.38 -10.20 23.05
C GLY A 52 -34.08 -8.87 23.32
N PHE A 53 -35.37 -8.79 23.00
CA PHE A 53 -36.24 -7.66 23.28
C PHE A 53 -37.43 -8.12 24.13
N ASP A 54 -37.21 -8.27 25.44
CA ASP A 54 -38.28 -8.60 26.38
C ASP A 54 -38.97 -7.34 26.90
N VAL A 55 -40.32 -7.36 26.91
CA VAL A 55 -41.11 -6.37 27.65
C VAL A 55 -42.23 -7.05 28.46
N PRO A 56 -42.44 -6.63 29.73
CA PRO A 56 -43.08 -7.43 30.76
C PRO A 56 -44.60 -7.62 30.59
N PRO A 57 -45.20 -8.54 31.36
CA PRO A 57 -46.58 -9.00 31.18
C PRO A 57 -47.68 -7.93 31.22
N SER A 58 -47.46 -6.77 31.86
CA SER A 58 -48.48 -5.77 32.18
C SER A 58 -48.99 -4.91 31.00
N HIS A 59 -48.60 -5.22 29.76
CA HIS A 59 -48.81 -4.31 28.61
C HIS A 59 -49.55 -4.90 27.40
N ARG A 60 -50.30 -6.01 27.55
CA ARG A 60 -51.17 -6.62 26.51
C ARG A 60 -52.67 -6.38 26.78
N ALA A 61 -53.24 -5.16 26.69
CA ALA A 61 -54.72 -5.04 26.69
C ALA A 61 -55.26 -3.78 26.00
N ARG A 62 -56.34 -4.04 25.24
CA ARG A 62 -57.17 -3.18 24.39
C ARG A 62 -57.43 -1.77 24.96
N TRP A 63 -56.65 -0.80 24.53
CA TRP A 63 -57.09 0.45 23.89
C TRP A 63 -55.83 1.06 23.28
N GLY A 64 -55.83 1.21 21.96
CA GLY A 64 -54.84 2.05 21.32
C GLY A 64 -54.95 3.47 21.85
N SER A 65 -53.85 4.21 21.86
CA SER A 65 -53.37 4.69 20.56
C SER A 65 -52.60 6.00 20.61
N ALA A 66 -52.72 6.86 21.62
CA ALA A 66 -52.49 8.27 21.26
C ALA A 66 -51.03 8.74 21.30
N ILE A 67 -50.43 8.98 22.46
CA ILE A 67 -49.32 9.96 22.51
C ILE A 67 -48.08 9.45 23.23
N THR A 68 -48.03 8.16 23.55
CA THR A 68 -47.00 7.72 24.50
C THR A 68 -46.58 6.28 24.23
N THR A 69 -45.95 5.97 23.08
CA THR A 69 -45.13 6.86 22.20
C THR A 69 -43.90 7.42 22.93
N ALA A 70 -42.98 7.98 22.16
CA ALA A 70 -41.61 8.35 22.51
C ALA A 70 -40.69 7.17 22.91
N LYS A 71 -41.21 6.05 23.47
CA LYS A 71 -40.34 5.09 24.20
C LYS A 71 -40.44 3.58 23.94
N ARG A 72 -41.53 2.94 23.54
CA ARG A 72 -41.46 1.47 23.24
C ARG A 72 -40.80 1.14 21.89
N LEU A 73 -40.58 2.19 21.13
CA LEU A 73 -39.87 2.38 19.88
C LEU A 73 -38.32 2.30 19.97
N GLY A 74 -37.71 1.71 21.00
CA GLY A 74 -36.25 1.44 21.06
C GLY A 74 -35.85 -0.01 21.35
N THR A 75 -36.79 -0.88 21.79
CA THR A 75 -36.44 -2.15 22.47
C THR A 75 -37.47 -3.30 22.38
N VAL A 76 -38.46 -3.32 21.45
CA VAL A 76 -39.47 -4.42 21.36
C VAL A 76 -39.66 -5.06 19.97
N GLY A 77 -39.15 -4.50 18.88
CA GLY A 77 -39.90 -4.56 17.62
C GLY A 77 -39.70 -5.76 16.69
N LEU A 78 -39.74 -6.98 17.22
CA LEU A 78 -40.29 -8.08 16.45
C LEU A 78 -41.71 -8.34 16.92
N GLY A 79 -42.68 -8.27 16.00
CA GLY A 79 -44.03 -8.76 16.25
C GLY A 79 -43.99 -10.27 16.57
N PRO A 80 -45.05 -10.84 17.17
CA PRO A 80 -45.08 -12.26 17.56
C PRO A 80 -44.67 -13.17 16.40
N VAL A 81 -45.06 -12.80 15.18
CA VAL A 81 -44.71 -13.49 13.94
C VAL A 81 -43.22 -13.38 13.61
N GLN A 82 -42.58 -12.21 13.66
CA GLN A 82 -41.13 -12.12 13.40
C GLN A 82 -40.28 -12.81 14.48
N ARG A 83 -40.72 -12.82 15.75
CA ARG A 83 -40.04 -13.60 16.81
C ARG A 83 -40.18 -15.09 16.56
N LEU A 84 -41.36 -15.56 16.18
CA LEU A 84 -41.57 -16.95 15.81
C LEU A 84 -40.72 -17.32 14.58
N LEU A 85 -40.65 -16.44 13.58
CA LEU A 85 -39.91 -16.66 12.33
C LEU A 85 -38.38 -16.69 12.51
N LEU A 86 -37.80 -15.91 13.42
CA LEU A 86 -36.35 -15.86 13.66
C LEU A 86 -35.89 -16.62 14.90
N SER A 87 -36.79 -17.30 15.60
CA SER A 87 -36.49 -18.07 16.80
C SER A 87 -35.37 -19.11 16.59
N ARG A 88 -35.29 -19.71 15.39
CA ARG A 88 -34.19 -20.63 15.02
C ARG A 88 -32.85 -19.91 14.85
N GLN A 89 -32.81 -18.72 14.25
CA GLN A 89 -31.57 -17.92 14.13
C GLN A 89 -31.03 -17.48 15.51
N VAL A 90 -31.92 -17.09 16.42
CA VAL A 90 -31.53 -16.73 17.80
C VAL A 90 -30.88 -17.92 18.49
N HIS A 91 -31.46 -19.10 18.30
CA HIS A 91 -30.92 -20.33 18.85
C HIS A 91 -29.57 -20.72 18.21
N PHE A 92 -29.42 -20.53 16.89
CA PHE A 92 -28.15 -20.72 16.17
C PHE A 92 -27.02 -19.83 16.73
N ASN A 93 -27.28 -18.54 16.95
CA ASN A 93 -26.29 -17.60 17.47
C ASN A 93 -25.87 -17.91 18.92
N ALA A 94 -26.83 -18.30 19.78
CA ALA A 94 -26.56 -18.62 21.18
C ALA A 94 -25.69 -19.88 21.35
N LEU A 95 -25.96 -20.92 20.54
CA LEU A 95 -25.15 -22.15 20.51
C LEU A 95 -23.75 -21.91 19.91
N LEU A 96 -23.66 -21.13 18.84
CA LEU A 96 -22.38 -20.79 18.20
C LEU A 96 -21.45 -20.03 19.15
N ALA A 97 -21.98 -19.01 19.86
CA ALA A 97 -21.21 -18.26 20.85
C ALA A 97 -20.78 -19.14 22.04
N SER A 98 -21.59 -20.14 22.41
CA SER A 98 -21.19 -21.14 23.43
C SER A 98 -20.06 -22.06 22.92
N LEU A 99 -20.12 -22.51 21.67
CA LEU A 99 -19.12 -23.41 21.09
C LEU A 99 -17.76 -22.74 20.87
N LEU A 100 -17.72 -21.46 20.48
CA LEU A 100 -16.48 -20.72 20.29
C LEU A 100 -15.79 -20.31 21.61
N ARG A 101 -16.48 -20.41 22.75
CA ARG A 101 -15.93 -20.14 24.10
C ARG A 101 -15.13 -21.31 24.69
N GLN A 102 -15.36 -22.54 24.24
CA GLN A 102 -14.72 -23.77 24.76
C GLN A 102 -14.32 -24.72 23.61
N PRO A 103 -13.22 -24.44 22.89
CA PRO A 103 -12.85 -25.22 21.71
C PRO A 103 -12.22 -26.58 22.06
N GLU A 104 -12.99 -27.67 21.97
CA GLU A 104 -12.54 -29.05 22.19
C GLU A 104 -12.16 -29.78 20.88
N ARG A 105 -11.43 -30.92 20.95
CA ARG A 105 -11.16 -31.78 19.76
C ARG A 105 -12.41 -32.28 19.04
N THR A 106 -13.55 -32.27 19.73
CA THR A 106 -14.85 -32.77 19.26
C THR A 106 -15.74 -31.68 18.66
N LEU A 107 -15.25 -30.43 18.56
CA LEU A 107 -15.95 -29.29 17.94
C LEU A 107 -16.57 -29.65 16.58
N PRO A 108 -15.90 -30.41 15.69
CA PRO A 108 -16.48 -30.80 14.41
C PRO A 108 -17.76 -31.64 14.50
N GLU A 109 -17.82 -32.58 15.44
CA GLU A 109 -18.94 -33.49 15.61
C GLU A 109 -20.17 -32.75 16.19
N ARG A 110 -19.93 -31.85 17.15
CA ARG A 110 -21.00 -31.06 17.77
C ARG A 110 -21.53 -29.98 16.83
N ALA A 111 -20.68 -29.33 16.04
CA ALA A 111 -21.13 -28.39 15.00
C ALA A 111 -22.02 -29.09 13.96
N ARG A 112 -21.67 -30.32 13.55
CA ARG A 112 -22.48 -31.14 12.64
C ARG A 112 -23.83 -31.55 13.25
N ARG A 113 -23.87 -31.92 14.53
CA ARG A 113 -25.08 -32.44 15.19
C ARG A 113 -26.01 -31.36 15.73
N GLU A 114 -25.48 -30.26 16.25
CA GLU A 114 -26.23 -29.26 17.04
C GLU A 114 -26.43 -27.93 16.27
N LEU A 115 -25.49 -27.50 15.41
CA LEU A 115 -25.62 -26.27 14.61
C LEU A 115 -26.20 -26.49 13.20
N ALA A 116 -25.79 -27.55 12.50
CA ALA A 116 -26.24 -27.82 11.11
C ALA A 116 -27.77 -27.90 10.93
N PRO A 117 -28.56 -28.50 11.86
CA PRO A 117 -30.02 -28.52 11.74
C PRO A 117 -30.68 -27.14 11.89
N LEU A 118 -29.95 -26.15 12.42
CA LEU A 118 -30.40 -24.77 12.64
C LEU A 118 -29.81 -23.79 11.61
N ALA A 119 -29.07 -24.26 10.60
CA ALA A 119 -28.45 -23.41 9.59
C ALA A 119 -29.51 -22.63 8.77
N ASP A 120 -30.72 -23.18 8.64
CA ASP A 120 -31.88 -22.42 8.14
C ASP A 120 -32.42 -21.49 9.25
N PRO A 121 -32.40 -20.16 9.05
CA PRO A 121 -32.90 -19.19 10.02
C PRO A 121 -34.42 -19.28 10.22
N LEU A 122 -35.16 -19.91 9.30
CA LEU A 122 -36.63 -19.93 9.27
C LEU A 122 -37.21 -21.28 9.74
N PRO A 123 -38.46 -21.29 10.26
CA PRO A 123 -39.13 -22.52 10.66
C PRO A 123 -39.53 -23.37 9.43
N LEU A 124 -39.56 -24.70 9.63
CA LEU A 124 -39.91 -25.67 8.59
C LEU A 124 -41.27 -25.37 7.95
N GLY A 125 -41.32 -25.40 6.61
CA GLY A 125 -42.52 -25.13 5.82
C GLY A 125 -42.74 -23.66 5.46
N VAL A 126 -41.96 -22.73 6.01
CA VAL A 126 -42.04 -21.30 5.69
C VAL A 126 -40.93 -20.93 4.69
N LYS A 127 -41.31 -20.41 3.51
CA LYS A 127 -40.35 -20.00 2.47
C LYS A 127 -40.00 -18.52 2.58
N ALA A 128 -38.71 -18.19 2.56
CA ALA A 128 -38.19 -16.82 2.65
C ALA A 128 -38.81 -15.86 1.61
N ALA A 129 -39.14 -16.36 0.41
CA ALA A 129 -39.75 -15.59 -0.67
C ALA A 129 -41.13 -14.99 -0.33
N TRP A 130 -41.78 -15.47 0.73
CA TRP A 130 -43.08 -14.99 1.16
C TRP A 130 -42.99 -13.85 2.19
N LEU A 131 -41.77 -13.40 2.54
CA LEU A 131 -41.54 -12.42 3.61
C LEU A 131 -40.94 -11.09 3.10
N PRO A 132 -41.26 -9.93 3.73
CA PRO A 132 -40.81 -8.63 3.25
C PRO A 132 -39.29 -8.38 3.29
N ALA A 133 -38.55 -9.17 4.09
CA ALA A 133 -37.09 -9.08 4.25
C ALA A 133 -36.35 -10.28 3.58
N ALA A 134 -36.97 -10.89 2.58
CA ALA A 134 -36.52 -12.13 1.92
C ALA A 134 -35.04 -12.14 1.45
N PRO A 135 -34.45 -11.05 0.92
CA PRO A 135 -33.06 -11.06 0.49
C PRO A 135 -32.06 -11.22 1.66
N GLY A 136 -32.21 -10.46 2.74
CA GLY A 136 -31.30 -10.55 3.89
C GLY A 136 -31.38 -11.89 4.63
N LEU A 137 -32.56 -12.49 4.70
CA LEU A 137 -32.75 -13.81 5.34
C LEU A 137 -32.05 -14.94 4.58
N ARG A 138 -32.00 -14.86 3.24
CA ARG A 138 -31.27 -15.82 2.41
C ARG A 138 -29.75 -15.65 2.56
N GLU A 139 -29.27 -14.41 2.66
CA GLU A 139 -27.84 -14.15 2.89
C GLU A 139 -27.37 -14.57 4.28
N GLN A 140 -28.21 -14.43 5.31
CA GLN A 140 -27.89 -14.94 6.65
C GLN A 140 -27.94 -16.46 6.75
N GLN A 141 -28.87 -17.11 6.05
CA GLN A 141 -28.90 -18.56 5.92
C GLN A 141 -27.61 -19.10 5.27
N SER A 142 -27.13 -18.40 4.25
CA SER A 142 -25.84 -18.68 3.60
C SER A 142 -24.67 -18.49 4.57
N TRP A 143 -24.68 -17.41 5.36
CA TRP A 143 -23.65 -17.15 6.35
C TRP A 143 -23.58 -18.23 7.44
N ASN A 144 -24.73 -18.63 8.00
CA ASN A 144 -24.81 -19.70 8.99
C ASN A 144 -24.28 -21.03 8.44
N GLY A 145 -24.73 -21.43 7.25
CA GLY A 145 -24.31 -22.69 6.62
C GLY A 145 -22.80 -22.75 6.37
N ALA A 146 -22.20 -21.64 5.94
CA ALA A 146 -20.76 -21.52 5.72
C ALA A 146 -19.96 -21.66 7.03
N LEU A 147 -20.46 -21.08 8.13
CA LEU A 147 -19.80 -21.17 9.42
C LEU A 147 -19.90 -22.57 10.04
N VAL A 148 -21.06 -23.22 9.92
CA VAL A 148 -21.21 -24.59 10.40
C VAL A 148 -20.27 -25.52 9.66
N ALA A 149 -20.13 -25.37 8.35
CA ALA A 149 -19.19 -26.19 7.59
C ALA A 149 -17.76 -25.99 8.08
N LEU A 150 -17.34 -24.73 8.28
CA LEU A 150 -16.02 -24.39 8.81
C LEU A 150 -15.75 -25.07 10.16
N LEU A 151 -16.70 -25.01 11.08
CA LEU A 151 -16.55 -25.59 12.41
C LEU A 151 -16.71 -27.11 12.44
N SER A 152 -17.35 -27.68 11.41
CA SER A 152 -17.64 -29.13 11.30
C SER A 152 -16.59 -29.90 10.48
N GLY A 153 -15.49 -29.27 10.09
CA GLY A 153 -14.43 -29.90 9.28
C GLY A 153 -13.66 -30.97 10.06
N GLN A 154 -13.26 -32.06 9.39
CA GLN A 154 -12.55 -33.18 10.03
C GLN A 154 -11.14 -32.82 10.57
N ASP A 155 -10.55 -31.70 10.12
CA ASP A 155 -9.15 -31.30 10.38
C ASP A 155 -8.98 -30.15 11.41
N TRP A 156 -9.80 -30.14 12.47
CA TRP A 156 -9.82 -29.08 13.49
C TRP A 156 -8.92 -29.37 14.73
N PRO A 157 -8.18 -28.40 15.31
CA PRO A 157 -8.04 -27.01 14.90
C PRO A 157 -7.05 -26.85 13.75
N LEU A 158 -7.34 -25.90 12.85
CA LEU A 158 -6.57 -25.68 11.63
C LEU A 158 -5.27 -24.89 11.91
N ARG A 159 -4.18 -25.22 11.21
CA ARG A 159 -2.92 -24.43 11.21
C ARG A 159 -3.16 -23.04 10.60
N THR A 160 -2.31 -22.06 10.94
CA THR A 160 -2.45 -20.63 10.59
C THR A 160 -2.76 -20.33 9.14
N ASP A 161 -2.32 -21.20 8.25
CA ASP A 161 -2.35 -21.03 6.80
C ASP A 161 -3.69 -21.48 6.19
N GLY A 162 -4.43 -22.37 6.86
CA GLY A 162 -5.68 -22.98 6.37
C GLY A 162 -6.96 -22.23 6.75
N VAL A 163 -6.84 -21.12 7.46
CA VAL A 163 -7.98 -20.49 8.13
C VAL A 163 -8.37 -19.13 7.55
N ARG A 164 -7.43 -18.40 6.92
CA ARG A 164 -7.71 -17.07 6.37
C ARG A 164 -8.88 -17.09 5.38
N GLY A 165 -8.88 -18.05 4.45
CA GLY A 165 -9.90 -18.16 3.39
C GLY A 165 -11.33 -18.36 3.91
N PRO A 166 -11.60 -19.35 4.78
CA PRO A 166 -12.92 -19.50 5.38
C PRO A 166 -13.39 -18.26 6.16
N LEU A 167 -12.46 -17.49 6.72
CA LEU A 167 -12.74 -16.28 7.47
C LEU A 167 -12.96 -15.04 6.60
N ASP A 168 -12.16 -14.85 5.54
CA ASP A 168 -12.40 -13.86 4.49
C ASP A 168 -13.77 -14.09 3.83
N ALA A 169 -14.14 -15.35 3.60
CA ALA A 169 -15.41 -15.74 3.01
C ALA A 169 -16.60 -15.45 3.94
N LEU A 170 -16.42 -15.57 5.25
CA LEU A 170 -17.43 -15.17 6.22
C LEU A 170 -17.52 -13.64 6.35
N GLU A 171 -16.41 -12.91 6.18
CA GLU A 171 -16.37 -11.44 6.22
C GLU A 171 -17.09 -10.81 5.02
N ALA A 172 -16.81 -11.28 3.80
CA ALA A 172 -17.44 -10.78 2.58
C ALA A 172 -18.97 -10.94 2.60
N ARG A 173 -19.46 -12.02 3.22
CA ARG A 173 -20.89 -12.25 3.40
C ARG A 173 -21.53 -11.26 4.39
N CYS A 174 -20.75 -10.66 5.30
CA CYS A 174 -21.22 -9.56 6.15
C CYS A 174 -21.35 -8.24 5.37
N ASP A 175 -20.44 -7.94 4.44
CA ASP A 175 -20.45 -6.72 3.60
C ASP A 175 -21.59 -6.74 2.56
N VAL A 176 -21.86 -7.90 1.98
CA VAL A 176 -23.02 -8.12 1.08
C VAL A 176 -24.34 -7.93 1.83
N LEU A 177 -24.38 -8.35 3.10
CA LEU A 177 -25.54 -8.17 3.96
C LEU A 177 -25.72 -6.69 4.38
N ALA A 178 -24.62 -5.92 4.49
CA ALA A 178 -24.62 -4.49 4.87
C ALA A 178 -24.97 -3.51 3.73
N SER A 179 -24.69 -3.88 2.48
CA SER A 179 -24.82 -3.01 1.29
C SER A 179 -26.21 -3.02 0.62
N GLN A 180 -27.18 -3.73 1.19
CA GLN A 180 -28.53 -3.83 0.64
C GLN A 180 -29.30 -2.49 0.75
N PRO A 181 -29.96 -2.00 -0.33
CA PRO A 181 -30.59 -0.68 -0.35
C PRO A 181 -31.75 -0.51 0.66
N PRO A 182 -32.08 0.73 1.08
CA PRO A 182 -33.10 0.99 2.12
C PRO A 182 -34.48 0.37 1.81
N GLY A 183 -34.79 0.14 0.52
CA GLY A 183 -36.06 -0.42 0.04
C GLY A 183 -36.17 -1.95 0.09
N THR A 184 -35.07 -2.72 0.07
CA THR A 184 -35.10 -4.20 0.26
C THR A 184 -35.24 -4.60 1.72
N VAL A 185 -35.06 -3.65 2.63
CA VAL A 185 -35.28 -3.76 4.09
C VAL A 185 -36.26 -2.65 4.52
N GLY A 186 -37.44 -2.64 3.88
CA GLY A 186 -38.39 -1.52 3.85
C GLY A 186 -39.14 -1.18 5.15
N LEU A 187 -38.70 -1.62 6.34
CA LEU A 187 -39.28 -1.22 7.63
C LEU A 187 -38.18 -0.96 8.67
N PRO A 188 -38.31 0.07 9.53
CA PRO A 188 -37.26 0.50 10.48
C PRO A 188 -36.72 -0.62 11.39
N LEU A 189 -37.57 -1.58 11.74
CA LEU A 189 -37.23 -2.67 12.66
C LEU A 189 -36.37 -3.76 12.04
N TRP A 190 -36.54 -4.06 10.75
CA TRP A 190 -35.68 -5.03 10.06
C TRP A 190 -34.28 -4.49 9.80
N ARG A 191 -34.14 -3.17 9.62
CA ARG A 191 -32.81 -2.53 9.51
C ARG A 191 -32.01 -2.63 10.80
N GLU A 192 -32.66 -2.50 11.95
CA GLU A 192 -32.01 -2.67 13.26
C GLU A 192 -31.57 -4.13 13.48
N VAL A 193 -32.42 -5.10 13.13
CA VAL A 193 -32.11 -6.53 13.19
C VAL A 193 -30.88 -6.88 12.33
N TRP A 194 -30.83 -6.40 11.09
CA TRP A 194 -29.71 -6.69 10.19
C TRP A 194 -28.41 -6.02 10.64
N ARG A 195 -28.47 -4.76 11.10
CA ARG A 195 -27.27 -4.07 11.60
C ARG A 195 -26.63 -4.83 12.77
N ARG A 196 -27.44 -5.33 13.71
CA ARG A 196 -26.93 -6.11 14.87
C ARG A 196 -26.44 -7.49 14.48
N GLN A 197 -27.10 -8.15 13.52
CA GLN A 197 -26.68 -9.47 13.02
C GLN A 197 -25.38 -9.40 12.20
N ILE A 198 -25.18 -8.37 11.37
CA ILE A 198 -23.93 -8.12 10.63
C ILE A 198 -22.77 -7.86 11.59
N GLY A 199 -23.00 -7.04 12.62
CA GLY A 199 -22.00 -6.77 13.67
C GLY A 199 -21.55 -8.04 14.40
N PHE A 200 -22.49 -8.93 14.74
CA PHE A 200 -22.19 -10.24 15.33
C PHE A 200 -21.39 -11.15 14.37
N ASN A 201 -21.75 -11.18 13.09
CA ASN A 201 -21.05 -11.99 12.09
C ASN A 201 -19.57 -11.54 11.92
N HIS A 202 -19.29 -10.23 11.82
CA HIS A 202 -17.91 -9.71 11.78
C HIS A 202 -17.11 -10.00 13.07
N ALA A 203 -17.76 -9.97 14.24
CA ALA A 203 -17.12 -10.28 15.52
C ALA A 203 -16.67 -11.75 15.59
N CYS A 204 -17.47 -12.68 15.05
CA CYS A 204 -17.12 -14.10 14.95
C CYS A 204 -15.93 -14.35 14.01
N VAL A 205 -15.90 -13.70 12.84
CA VAL A 205 -14.81 -13.83 11.87
C VAL A 205 -13.48 -13.35 12.43
N ARG A 206 -13.48 -12.20 13.11
CA ARG A 206 -12.28 -11.63 13.73
C ARG A 206 -11.76 -12.50 14.87
N THR A 207 -12.66 -13.05 15.68
CA THR A 207 -12.31 -13.95 16.79
C THR A 207 -11.67 -15.24 16.27
N LEU A 208 -12.23 -15.84 15.21
CA LEU A 208 -11.65 -17.00 14.55
C LEU A 208 -10.29 -16.69 13.89
N ARG A 209 -10.08 -15.48 13.35
CA ARG A 209 -8.80 -15.07 12.74
C ARG A 209 -7.70 -14.97 13.79
N HIS A 210 -8.04 -14.52 14.99
CA HIS A 210 -7.12 -14.42 16.11
C HIS A 210 -6.81 -15.82 16.71
N MET A 211 -7.84 -16.66 16.91
CA MET A 211 -7.70 -18.04 17.41
C MET A 211 -6.76 -18.92 16.57
N LEU A 212 -6.64 -18.59 15.29
CA LEU A 212 -5.97 -19.41 14.29
C LEU A 212 -4.80 -18.64 13.64
N GLY A 213 -4.25 -17.60 14.29
CA GLY A 213 -2.99 -16.91 13.88
C GLY A 213 -3.00 -16.22 12.51
N ALA A 214 -4.12 -15.62 12.14
CA ALA A 214 -4.45 -15.15 10.78
C ALA A 214 -4.72 -13.63 10.67
N ALA A 215 -4.20 -12.79 11.57
CA ALA A 215 -4.36 -11.33 11.51
C ALA A 215 -3.52 -10.70 10.37
N ARG A 216 -4.11 -9.74 9.63
CA ARG A 216 -3.41 -8.89 8.65
C ARG A 216 -2.75 -7.71 9.37
N PRO A 217 -1.46 -7.40 9.17
CA PRO A 217 -0.98 -6.04 9.36
C PRO A 217 -1.38 -5.23 8.13
N VAL A 218 -2.51 -4.54 8.21
CA VAL A 218 -2.72 -3.35 7.39
C VAL A 218 -1.96 -2.25 8.12
N LEU A 219 -0.89 -1.70 7.53
CA LEU A 219 -0.32 -0.45 7.99
C LEU A 219 -1.40 0.63 7.83
N VAL A 220 -2.16 0.86 8.89
CA VAL A 220 -3.07 2.00 8.99
C VAL A 220 -2.20 3.16 9.46
N MET A 221 -2.22 4.25 8.69
CA MET A 221 -1.54 5.48 9.09
C MET A 221 -2.07 5.91 10.46
N PRO A 222 -1.18 6.16 11.45
CA PRO A 222 -1.62 6.73 12.72
C PRO A 222 -2.29 8.08 12.46
N GLU A 223 -3.33 8.38 13.24
CA GLU A 223 -3.96 9.71 13.26
C GLU A 223 -2.87 10.80 13.39
N PRO A 224 -3.02 11.98 12.75
CA PRO A 224 -1.96 13.01 12.70
C PRO A 224 -1.35 13.36 14.06
N GLU A 225 -2.14 13.37 15.13
CA GLU A 225 -1.64 13.61 16.49
C GLU A 225 -0.78 12.47 17.03
N ALA A 226 -1.16 11.22 16.75
CA ALA A 226 -0.40 10.04 17.14
C ALA A 226 0.93 9.98 16.37
N TYR A 227 0.90 10.27 15.07
CA TYR A 227 2.09 10.42 14.26
C TYR A 227 3.02 11.51 14.81
N ALA A 228 2.50 12.73 15.03
CA ALA A 228 3.31 13.85 15.48
C ALA A 228 4.03 13.58 16.81
N ARG A 229 3.38 12.89 17.75
CA ARG A 229 3.99 12.47 19.02
C ARG A 229 5.10 11.45 18.81
N ALA A 230 4.82 10.38 18.06
CA ALA A 230 5.81 9.34 17.76
C ALA A 230 7.02 9.91 17.01
N ALA A 231 6.79 10.79 16.04
CA ALA A 231 7.83 11.46 15.26
C ALA A 231 8.75 12.32 16.15
N ARG A 232 8.19 13.07 17.11
CA ARG A 232 8.99 13.87 18.06
C ARG A 232 9.86 13.01 18.98
N GLU A 233 9.30 11.91 19.49
CA GLU A 233 10.05 10.99 20.35
C GLU A 233 11.19 10.30 19.60
N GLN A 234 10.92 9.88 18.36
CA GLN A 234 11.90 9.26 17.49
C GLN A 234 13.02 10.25 17.11
N GLU A 235 12.65 11.46 16.68
CA GLU A 235 13.61 12.52 16.36
C GLU A 235 14.52 12.85 17.55
N ALA A 236 13.99 12.91 18.77
CA ALA A 236 14.81 13.15 19.95
C ALA A 236 15.84 12.02 20.20
N ARG A 237 15.50 10.76 19.88
CA ARG A 237 16.45 9.63 19.94
C ARG A 237 17.50 9.75 18.84
N ASP A 238 17.08 10.05 17.61
CA ASP A 238 17.97 10.18 16.46
C ASP A 238 18.95 11.34 16.61
N VAL A 239 18.51 12.47 17.16
CA VAL A 239 19.38 13.60 17.50
C VAL A 239 20.46 13.20 18.49
N ARG A 240 20.12 12.45 19.56
CA ARG A 240 21.11 11.97 20.53
C ARG A 240 22.09 10.99 19.87
N ALA A 241 21.58 10.03 19.11
CA ALA A 241 22.40 9.04 18.42
C ALA A 241 23.37 9.69 17.41
N ALA A 242 22.88 10.62 16.59
CA ALA A 242 23.69 11.35 15.63
C ALA A 242 24.75 12.20 16.32
N THR A 243 24.40 12.91 17.40
CA THR A 243 25.35 13.73 18.17
C THR A 243 26.49 12.88 18.73
N THR A 244 26.19 11.72 19.32
CA THR A 244 27.21 10.78 19.80
C THR A 244 28.06 10.24 18.65
N ALA A 245 27.46 9.85 17.53
CA ALA A 245 28.20 9.34 16.37
C ALA A 245 29.14 10.38 15.76
N LEU A 246 28.79 11.68 15.83
CA LEU A 246 29.64 12.77 15.37
C LEU A 246 30.95 12.92 16.16
N GLU A 247 31.04 12.41 17.39
CA GLU A 247 32.28 12.48 18.19
C GLU A 247 33.42 11.68 17.54
N GLY A 248 33.09 10.54 16.93
CA GLY A 248 34.05 9.69 16.20
C GLY A 248 34.29 10.09 14.74
N LEU A 249 33.64 11.15 14.25
CA LEU A 249 33.69 11.52 12.85
C LEU A 249 35.02 12.20 12.48
N THR A 250 35.84 11.51 11.70
CA THR A 250 37.16 11.99 11.24
C THR A 250 37.05 12.90 10.03
N ARG A 251 36.18 12.58 9.07
CA ARG A 251 35.93 13.38 7.87
C ARG A 251 34.67 14.22 8.05
N ARG A 252 34.82 15.54 7.98
CA ARG A 252 33.73 16.50 8.19
C ARG A 252 33.48 17.31 6.91
N PRO A 253 32.73 16.77 5.93
CA PRO A 253 32.45 17.49 4.69
C PRO A 253 31.66 18.77 4.98
N LEU A 254 32.03 19.87 4.32
CA LEU A 254 31.22 21.10 4.34
C LEU A 254 29.99 20.88 3.45
N ILE A 255 28.80 21.11 4.01
CA ILE A 255 27.53 21.04 3.28
C ILE A 255 27.00 22.46 3.07
N SER A 256 26.86 22.88 1.81
CA SER A 256 26.26 24.17 1.46
C SER A 256 24.77 23.99 1.21
N LEU A 257 23.92 24.64 2.01
CA LEU A 257 22.49 24.71 1.73
C LEU A 257 22.22 25.84 0.73
N VAL A 258 21.49 25.56 -0.34
CA VAL A 258 21.06 26.57 -1.32
C VAL A 258 19.57 26.84 -1.16
N THR A 259 19.22 28.12 -1.00
CA THR A 259 17.84 28.55 -0.73
C THR A 259 17.50 29.78 -1.57
N PRO A 260 16.74 29.64 -2.67
CA PRO A 260 16.10 30.78 -3.31
C PRO A 260 14.95 31.28 -2.43
N ALA A 261 14.78 32.58 -2.25
CA ALA A 261 13.72 33.18 -1.45
C ALA A 261 12.99 34.28 -2.25
N TRP A 262 11.65 34.26 -2.27
CA TRP A 262 10.87 35.29 -2.92
C TRP A 262 9.54 35.53 -2.20
N GLU A 263 9.30 36.77 -1.77
CA GLU A 263 8.07 37.21 -1.07
C GLU A 263 7.68 36.32 0.13
N THR A 264 8.66 35.65 0.76
CA THR A 264 8.45 34.80 1.93
C THR A 264 8.03 35.62 3.15
N PRO A 265 7.00 35.20 3.90
CA PRO A 265 6.69 35.80 5.20
C PRO A 265 7.92 35.76 6.13
N VAL A 266 8.20 36.86 6.82
CA VAL A 266 9.45 37.03 7.57
C VAL A 266 9.59 35.99 8.67
N GLU A 267 8.50 35.68 9.37
CA GLU A 267 8.43 34.67 10.43
C GLU A 267 8.69 33.25 9.90
N VAL A 268 8.21 32.95 8.69
CA VAL A 268 8.43 31.65 8.04
C VAL A 268 9.90 31.51 7.62
N LEU A 269 10.45 32.56 7.00
CA LEU A 269 11.85 32.62 6.62
C LEU A 269 12.79 32.51 7.84
N GLN A 270 12.44 33.18 8.94
CA GLN A 270 13.18 33.08 10.19
C GLN A 270 13.14 31.66 10.77
N ALA A 271 12.00 30.97 10.71
CA ALA A 271 11.88 29.58 11.16
C ALA A 271 12.73 28.62 10.31
N CYS A 272 12.73 28.80 8.99
CA CYS A 272 13.58 28.06 8.05
C CYS A 272 15.07 28.21 8.45
N ILE A 273 15.56 29.45 8.55
CA ILE A 273 16.96 29.72 8.91
C ILE A 273 17.28 29.23 10.33
N ALA A 274 16.34 29.36 11.27
CA ALA A 274 16.51 28.84 12.63
C ALA A 274 16.75 27.32 12.62
N SER A 275 16.02 26.57 11.79
CA SER A 275 16.21 25.10 11.64
C SER A 275 17.59 24.72 11.10
N VAL A 276 18.20 25.57 10.28
CA VAL A 276 19.58 25.42 9.81
C VAL A 276 20.59 25.76 10.91
N THR A 277 20.37 26.87 11.62
CA THR A 277 21.29 27.29 12.70
C THR A 277 21.29 26.31 13.88
N ALA A 278 20.20 25.57 14.08
CA ALA A 278 20.04 24.58 15.12
C ALA A 278 20.60 23.18 14.78
N GLN A 279 21.21 23.00 13.59
CA GLN A 279 21.80 21.72 13.21
C GLN A 279 22.92 21.30 14.17
N VAL A 280 22.87 20.05 14.64
CA VAL A 280 23.90 19.51 15.55
C VAL A 280 25.25 19.29 14.84
N TYR A 281 25.25 19.16 13.52
CA TYR A 281 26.46 19.15 12.71
C TYR A 281 26.91 20.58 12.41
N PRO A 282 28.15 20.99 12.75
CA PRO A 282 28.53 22.41 12.67
C PRO A 282 29.10 22.86 11.33
N HIS A 283 29.50 21.95 10.44
CA HIS A 283 30.19 22.26 9.18
C HIS A 283 29.21 22.45 8.02
N TRP A 284 28.48 23.55 8.08
CA TRP A 284 27.57 23.97 7.02
C TRP A 284 27.73 25.46 6.69
N GLU A 285 27.24 25.84 5.52
CA GLU A 285 26.97 27.22 5.16
C GLU A 285 25.59 27.32 4.50
N LEU A 286 24.91 28.44 4.66
CA LEU A 286 23.63 28.72 4.02
C LEU A 286 23.84 29.79 2.96
N CYS A 287 23.69 29.41 1.70
CA CYS A 287 23.72 30.30 0.54
C CYS A 287 22.29 30.66 0.16
N ILE A 288 21.83 31.85 0.58
CA ILE A 288 20.45 32.30 0.40
C ILE A 288 20.39 33.50 -0.54
N VAL A 289 19.49 33.44 -1.51
CA VAL A 289 19.28 34.49 -2.52
C VAL A 289 17.87 35.05 -2.40
N ASP A 290 17.75 36.35 -2.13
CA ASP A 290 16.49 37.07 -2.33
C ASP A 290 16.30 37.37 -3.82
N ASP A 291 15.35 36.69 -4.46
CA ASP A 291 15.01 36.81 -5.89
C ASP A 291 14.17 38.07 -6.17
N GLY A 292 14.67 39.22 -5.71
CA GLY A 292 14.03 40.53 -5.94
C GLY A 292 12.71 40.73 -5.21
N SER A 293 12.57 40.27 -3.96
CA SER A 293 11.36 40.52 -3.15
C SER A 293 11.06 42.02 -3.06
N ARG A 294 9.79 42.39 -3.27
CA ARG A 294 9.34 43.79 -3.33
C ARG A 294 9.41 44.49 -1.97
N GLY A 295 9.05 43.76 -0.91
CA GLY A 295 9.09 44.27 0.47
C GLY A 295 10.52 44.29 1.03
N ALA A 296 10.85 45.31 1.82
CA ALA A 296 12.17 45.40 2.46
C ALA A 296 12.40 44.35 3.57
N GLY A 297 11.35 43.68 4.05
CA GLY A 297 11.38 42.77 5.20
C GLY A 297 12.30 41.56 5.01
N VAL A 298 12.23 40.89 3.84
CA VAL A 298 13.07 39.72 3.51
C VAL A 298 14.54 40.13 3.47
N ALA A 299 14.90 41.10 2.63
CA ALA A 299 16.27 41.57 2.48
C ALA A 299 16.86 42.11 3.80
N ALA A 300 16.09 42.87 4.58
CA ALA A 300 16.54 43.38 5.88
C ALA A 300 16.80 42.24 6.87
N THR A 301 15.92 41.23 6.89
CA THR A 301 16.07 40.04 7.74
C THR A 301 17.33 39.26 7.38
N LEU A 302 17.55 39.00 6.09
CA LEU A 302 18.72 38.25 5.61
C LEU A 302 20.03 38.99 5.88
N ARG A 303 20.09 40.31 5.67
CA ARG A 303 21.27 41.13 6.04
C ARG A 303 21.59 41.04 7.52
N ARG A 304 20.56 41.14 8.37
CA ARG A 304 20.73 41.06 9.84
C ARG A 304 21.24 39.69 10.27
N LEU A 305 20.70 38.61 9.70
CA LEU A 305 21.12 37.24 10.03
C LEU A 305 22.53 36.93 9.51
N ALA A 306 22.86 37.34 8.28
CA ALA A 306 24.21 37.20 7.71
C ALA A 306 25.28 37.99 8.49
N ALA A 307 24.91 39.13 9.07
CA ALA A 307 25.82 39.88 9.96
C ALA A 307 26.04 39.19 11.32
N GLY A 308 25.10 38.33 11.75
CA GLY A 308 25.16 37.62 13.04
C GLY A 308 25.83 36.25 12.99
N ASP A 309 25.85 35.58 11.83
CA ASP A 309 26.49 34.28 11.64
C ASP A 309 27.20 34.24 10.28
N ALA A 310 28.53 34.15 10.29
CA ALA A 310 29.37 34.17 9.09
C ALA A 310 29.16 32.97 8.15
N ARG A 311 28.47 31.91 8.61
CA ARG A 311 28.07 30.77 7.78
C ARG A 311 26.88 31.11 6.87
N ILE A 312 26.17 32.19 7.12
CA ILE A 312 25.04 32.65 6.31
C ILE A 312 25.55 33.64 5.26
N ARG A 313 25.44 33.25 3.99
CA ARG A 313 25.86 34.00 2.81
C ARG A 313 24.60 34.48 2.09
N PHE A 314 24.52 35.78 1.87
CA PHE A 314 23.32 36.43 1.34
C PHE A 314 23.64 37.25 0.09
N GLU A 315 22.83 37.07 -0.94
CA GLU A 315 22.78 37.93 -2.12
C GLU A 315 21.33 38.35 -2.41
N ARG A 316 21.15 39.55 -2.96
CA ARG A 316 19.85 40.02 -3.45
C ARG A 316 19.94 40.33 -4.93
N LEU A 317 19.09 39.69 -5.71
CA LEU A 317 18.93 39.98 -7.12
C LEU A 317 18.14 41.30 -7.31
N PRO A 318 18.43 42.07 -8.38
CA PRO A 318 17.79 43.36 -8.61
C PRO A 318 16.29 43.24 -8.91
N GLU A 319 15.88 42.12 -9.51
CA GLU A 319 14.50 41.79 -9.87
C GLU A 319 14.29 40.28 -9.77
N ASN A 320 13.03 39.85 -9.80
CA ASN A 320 12.67 38.42 -9.82
C ASN A 320 13.06 37.80 -11.16
N GLN A 321 13.99 36.86 -11.11
CA GLN A 321 14.51 36.10 -12.23
C GLN A 321 14.01 34.65 -12.26
N GLY A 322 13.21 34.25 -11.28
CA GLY A 322 12.61 32.93 -11.15
C GLY A 322 13.50 31.94 -10.40
N ILE A 323 12.85 30.91 -9.85
CA ILE A 323 13.46 29.93 -8.94
C ILE A 323 14.73 29.28 -9.51
N ALA A 324 14.77 28.96 -10.81
CA ALA A 324 15.94 28.34 -11.42
C ALA A 324 17.19 29.26 -11.39
N ARG A 325 17.01 30.54 -11.72
CA ARG A 325 18.12 31.52 -11.74
C ARG A 325 18.55 31.88 -10.32
N ALA A 326 17.61 32.08 -9.41
CA ALA A 326 17.89 32.33 -8.00
C ALA A 326 18.64 31.16 -7.35
N THR A 327 18.23 29.92 -7.63
CA THR A 327 18.92 28.71 -7.11
C THR A 327 20.34 28.61 -7.67
N ASN A 328 20.56 28.91 -8.95
CA ASN A 328 21.90 28.90 -9.53
C ASN A 328 22.79 30.02 -8.98
N ALA A 329 22.24 31.20 -8.66
CA ALA A 329 22.97 32.26 -7.97
C ALA A 329 23.38 31.79 -6.56
N ALA A 330 22.50 31.11 -5.83
CA ALA A 330 22.83 30.50 -4.54
C ALA A 330 23.93 29.42 -4.68
N LEU A 331 23.82 28.56 -5.71
CA LEU A 331 24.83 27.55 -6.03
C LEU A 331 26.20 28.15 -6.39
N ALA A 332 26.23 29.31 -7.02
CA ALA A 332 27.48 30.02 -7.33
C ALA A 332 28.21 30.50 -6.05
N MET A 333 27.48 30.78 -4.97
CA MET A 333 28.05 31.11 -3.67
C MET A 333 28.57 29.90 -2.88
N ALA A 334 28.14 28.68 -3.23
CA ALA A 334 28.42 27.46 -2.50
C ALA A 334 29.87 26.98 -2.65
N ARG A 335 30.49 26.64 -1.52
CA ARG A 335 31.87 26.17 -1.36
C ARG A 335 31.97 24.74 -0.84
N GLY A 336 30.87 24.21 -0.31
CA GLY A 336 30.78 22.88 0.25
C GLY A 336 31.14 21.79 -0.75
N GLU A 337 31.61 20.66 -0.23
CA GLU A 337 31.82 19.46 -1.04
C GLU A 337 30.47 18.92 -1.56
N PHE A 338 29.41 19.16 -0.81
CA PHE A 338 28.04 18.82 -1.14
C PHE A 338 27.13 20.03 -1.03
N VAL A 339 26.11 20.05 -1.88
CA VAL A 339 25.03 21.05 -1.90
C VAL A 339 23.72 20.37 -1.52
N GLY A 340 23.06 20.87 -0.48
CA GLY A 340 21.69 20.50 -0.11
C GLY A 340 20.69 21.56 -0.56
N PHE A 341 19.53 21.14 -1.05
CA PHE A 341 18.45 22.05 -1.45
C PHE A 341 17.47 22.24 -0.30
N LEU A 342 17.16 23.50 0.02
CA LEU A 342 16.21 23.86 1.08
C LEU A 342 15.31 25.00 0.60
N ASP A 343 14.01 24.75 0.59
CA ASP A 343 13.02 25.77 0.28
C ASP A 343 12.88 26.76 1.45
N HIS A 344 12.68 28.04 1.10
CA HIS A 344 12.73 29.16 2.05
C HIS A 344 11.62 29.14 3.12
N ASP A 345 10.62 28.27 2.97
CA ASP A 345 9.46 28.10 3.84
C ASP A 345 9.42 26.76 4.58
N ASP A 346 10.40 25.90 4.36
CA ASP A 346 10.48 24.56 4.95
C ASP A 346 11.48 24.48 6.10
N LEU A 347 11.49 23.34 6.78
CA LEU A 347 12.35 23.09 7.94
C LEU A 347 13.19 21.83 7.75
N LEU A 348 14.42 21.86 8.26
CA LEU A 348 15.25 20.67 8.44
C LEU A 348 15.10 20.09 9.84
N ALA A 349 15.11 18.76 9.96
CA ALA A 349 15.23 18.10 11.25
C ALA A 349 16.59 18.45 11.90
N PRO A 350 16.70 18.57 13.24
CA PRO A 350 17.94 19.06 13.88
C PRO A 350 19.21 18.22 13.63
N HIS A 351 19.03 16.96 13.20
CA HIS A 351 20.09 16.01 12.91
C HIS A 351 20.29 15.76 11.40
N ALA A 352 19.58 16.48 10.53
CA ALA A 352 19.59 16.25 9.08
C ALA A 352 21.00 16.27 8.48
N LEU A 353 21.78 17.32 8.77
CA LEU A 353 23.14 17.45 8.25
C LEU A 353 24.13 16.48 8.91
N ALA A 354 23.84 16.03 10.14
CA ALA A 354 24.64 15.01 10.81
C ALA A 354 24.50 13.65 10.12
N GLU A 355 23.27 13.23 9.81
CA GLU A 355 23.02 11.98 9.08
C GLU A 355 23.69 11.96 7.70
N VAL A 356 23.64 13.08 6.98
CA VAL A 356 24.36 13.24 5.71
C VAL A 356 25.86 13.07 5.90
N ALA A 357 26.46 13.75 6.89
CA ALA A 357 27.90 13.65 7.16
C ALA A 357 28.33 12.24 7.60
N LEU A 358 27.52 11.57 8.44
CA LEU A 358 27.75 10.21 8.91
C LEU A 358 27.68 9.20 7.77
N HIS A 359 26.68 9.33 6.88
CA HIS A 359 26.59 8.51 5.67
C HIS A 359 27.80 8.70 4.75
N LEU A 360 28.21 9.95 4.51
CA LEU A 360 29.36 10.25 3.66
C LEU A 360 30.71 9.77 4.22
N ALA A 361 30.80 9.55 5.54
CA ALA A 361 31.96 8.94 6.15
C ALA A 361 31.99 7.42 5.98
N SER A 362 30.84 6.74 6.04
CA SER A 362 30.74 5.29 5.83
C SER A 362 30.71 4.89 4.35
N ALA A 363 30.23 5.77 3.48
CA ALA A 363 30.16 5.60 2.03
C ALA A 363 30.69 6.83 1.27
N PRO A 364 32.02 7.06 1.24
CA PRO A 364 32.64 8.24 0.61
C PRO A 364 32.35 8.43 -0.87
N ASP A 365 31.99 7.35 -1.58
CA ASP A 365 31.69 7.34 -3.01
C ASP A 365 30.30 7.85 -3.36
N THR A 366 29.40 8.05 -2.38
CA THR A 366 28.05 8.55 -2.64
C THR A 366 28.11 9.94 -3.29
N GLU A 367 27.28 10.16 -4.31
CA GLU A 367 27.23 11.42 -5.07
C GLU A 367 25.89 12.13 -4.98
N VAL A 368 24.82 11.40 -4.72
CA VAL A 368 23.47 11.93 -4.51
C VAL A 368 22.88 11.28 -3.29
N LEU A 369 22.34 12.07 -2.37
CA LEU A 369 21.64 11.59 -1.17
C LEU A 369 20.24 12.21 -1.15
N TYR A 370 19.30 11.44 -0.62
CA TYR A 370 18.00 11.97 -0.25
C TYR A 370 17.45 11.30 1.00
N SER A 371 16.51 11.96 1.66
CA SER A 371 15.88 11.47 2.89
C SER A 371 14.39 11.25 2.72
N ASP A 372 13.77 10.64 3.72
CA ASP A 372 12.32 10.76 3.87
C ASP A 372 11.94 12.19 4.27
N GLU A 373 10.66 12.49 4.11
CA GLU A 373 10.07 13.78 4.47
C GLU A 373 8.70 13.58 5.10
N ASP A 374 8.20 14.60 5.77
CA ASP A 374 6.80 14.68 6.15
C ASP A 374 6.30 16.11 5.97
N LYS A 375 5.03 16.36 6.31
CA LYS A 375 4.43 17.68 6.23
C LYS A 375 4.32 18.32 7.59
N VAL A 376 4.43 19.64 7.63
CA VAL A 376 4.20 20.45 8.83
C VAL A 376 3.16 21.53 8.54
N ASP A 377 2.16 21.65 9.41
CA ASP A 377 1.13 22.68 9.29
C ASP A 377 1.58 24.03 9.90
N ALA A 378 0.70 25.02 9.84
CA ALA A 378 0.95 26.34 10.42
C ALA A 378 1.12 26.32 11.96
N GLY A 379 0.58 25.29 12.64
CA GLY A 379 0.72 25.08 14.09
C GLY A 379 2.00 24.32 14.47
N GLY A 380 2.81 23.89 13.50
CA GLY A 380 3.99 23.07 13.75
C GLY A 380 3.68 21.59 14.02
N GLN A 381 2.45 21.13 13.70
CA GLN A 381 2.08 19.73 13.79
C GLN A 381 2.54 18.98 12.54
N ARG A 382 3.26 17.88 12.76
CA ARG A 382 3.77 17.00 11.70
C ARG A 382 2.72 15.97 11.31
N PHE A 383 2.61 15.64 10.02
CA PHE A 383 1.67 14.67 9.46
C PHE A 383 2.10 14.17 8.08
N ALA A 384 1.41 13.14 7.56
CA ALA A 384 1.60 12.60 6.20
C ALA A 384 3.07 12.34 5.82
N PRO A 385 3.77 11.42 6.52
CA PRO A 385 5.11 11.01 6.12
C PRO A 385 5.12 10.47 4.70
N TYR A 386 6.24 10.72 4.03
CA TYR A 386 6.57 10.13 2.75
C TYR A 386 7.89 9.36 2.87
N LEU A 387 7.73 8.05 3.05
CA LEU A 387 8.77 7.03 3.22
C LEU A 387 9.21 6.53 1.84
N LYS A 388 10.42 6.87 1.45
CA LYS A 388 10.93 6.67 0.10
C LYS A 388 11.69 5.35 0.00
N PRO A 389 11.68 4.67 -1.16
CA PRO A 389 12.61 3.58 -1.42
C PRO A 389 14.00 4.12 -1.78
N GLU A 390 15.00 3.24 -1.90
CA GLU A 390 16.22 3.50 -2.65
C GLU A 390 15.93 3.83 -4.13
N LEU A 391 16.97 4.17 -4.91
CA LEU A 391 16.82 4.64 -6.28
C LEU A 391 16.05 3.62 -7.13
N SER A 392 14.86 4.04 -7.58
CA SER A 392 13.98 3.34 -8.49
C SER A 392 13.90 4.16 -9.78
N PRO A 393 14.74 3.87 -10.80
CA PRO A 393 14.73 4.64 -12.05
C PRO A 393 13.36 4.68 -12.73
N GLU A 394 12.59 3.59 -12.65
CA GLU A 394 11.26 3.56 -13.26
C GLU A 394 10.28 4.44 -12.48
N LEU A 395 10.35 4.46 -11.15
CA LEU A 395 9.54 5.34 -10.34
C LEU A 395 9.91 6.81 -10.56
N LEU A 396 11.21 7.13 -10.58
CA LEU A 396 11.69 8.50 -10.81
C LEU A 396 11.25 9.01 -12.18
N ARG A 397 11.19 8.16 -13.21
CA ARG A 397 10.68 8.55 -14.53
C ARG A 397 9.18 8.83 -14.54
N ALA A 398 8.41 8.21 -13.64
CA ALA A 398 6.97 8.40 -13.55
C ALA A 398 6.57 9.54 -12.62
N VAL A 399 7.31 9.78 -11.54
CA VAL A 399 6.99 10.80 -10.53
C VAL A 399 8.26 11.25 -9.80
N ASN A 400 8.32 12.54 -9.42
CA ASN A 400 9.39 13.07 -8.60
C ASN A 400 9.28 12.59 -7.14
N TYR A 401 9.56 11.32 -6.90
CA TYR A 401 9.44 10.75 -5.55
C TYR A 401 10.59 11.11 -4.63
N VAL A 402 11.73 11.56 -5.17
CA VAL A 402 12.90 11.94 -4.37
C VAL A 402 12.68 13.28 -3.69
N CYS A 403 12.21 14.28 -4.43
CA CYS A 403 11.86 15.63 -3.96
C CYS A 403 12.86 16.18 -2.90
N HIS A 404 12.49 16.18 -1.63
CA HIS A 404 13.30 16.70 -0.53
C HIS A 404 13.69 15.57 0.44
N PHE A 405 14.71 15.70 1.29
CA PHE A 405 15.81 16.63 1.22
C PHE A 405 16.87 16.11 0.23
N LEU A 406 17.08 16.79 -0.89
CA LEU A 406 18.09 16.39 -1.88
C LEU A 406 19.46 16.99 -1.53
N VAL A 407 20.50 16.16 -1.49
CA VAL A 407 21.90 16.56 -1.34
C VAL A 407 22.74 15.98 -2.46
N VAL A 408 23.52 16.80 -3.16
CA VAL A 408 24.28 16.42 -4.35
C VAL A 408 25.73 16.84 -4.19
N ARG A 409 26.67 15.98 -4.60
CA ARG A 409 28.08 16.33 -4.70
C ARG A 409 28.26 17.55 -5.60
N THR A 410 28.92 18.58 -5.11
CA THR A 410 29.02 19.88 -5.79
C THR A 410 29.68 19.76 -7.17
N SER A 411 30.68 18.87 -7.31
CA SER A 411 31.34 18.63 -8.61
C SER A 411 30.37 18.05 -9.64
N LEU A 412 29.54 17.06 -9.26
CA LEU A 412 28.53 16.47 -10.14
C LEU A 412 27.44 17.50 -10.48
N LEU A 413 26.98 18.28 -9.50
CA LEU A 413 25.97 19.32 -9.72
C LEU A 413 26.45 20.38 -10.72
N ARG A 414 27.73 20.76 -10.64
CA ARG A 414 28.38 21.66 -11.61
C ARG A 414 28.58 21.02 -12.98
N GLU A 415 28.95 19.73 -13.03
CA GLU A 415 29.08 18.97 -14.29
C GLU A 415 27.76 18.97 -15.06
N VAL A 416 26.64 18.72 -14.40
CA VAL A 416 25.32 18.71 -15.06
C VAL A 416 24.77 20.11 -15.35
N GLY A 417 25.44 21.17 -14.90
CA GLY A 417 25.08 22.57 -15.16
C GLY A 417 24.04 23.17 -14.21
N GLY A 418 23.87 22.63 -13.00
CA GLY A 418 22.93 23.15 -12.01
C GLY A 418 21.45 22.99 -12.41
N ILE A 419 20.62 23.94 -12.00
CA ILE A 419 19.18 23.96 -12.31
C ILE A 419 18.96 24.59 -13.69
N ARG A 420 18.17 23.94 -14.56
CA ARG A 420 17.91 24.44 -15.91
C ARG A 420 16.66 25.33 -15.94
N PRO A 421 16.74 26.58 -16.41
CA PRO A 421 15.55 27.41 -16.64
C PRO A 421 14.60 26.80 -17.67
N GLY A 422 13.31 27.07 -17.53
CA GLY A 422 12.24 26.59 -18.43
C GLY A 422 11.54 25.31 -17.96
N PHE A 423 11.86 24.84 -16.74
CA PHE A 423 11.23 23.70 -16.06
C PHE A 423 10.65 24.09 -14.69
N GLU A 424 10.33 25.38 -14.49
CA GLU A 424 9.83 25.90 -13.22
C GLU A 424 8.56 25.15 -12.76
N GLY A 425 8.55 24.71 -11.51
CA GLY A 425 7.56 23.81 -10.92
C GLY A 425 7.93 22.32 -11.00
N ALA A 426 8.88 21.94 -11.86
CA ALA A 426 9.40 20.57 -11.97
C ALA A 426 10.93 20.55 -12.09
N GLN A 427 11.60 21.63 -11.68
CA GLN A 427 13.04 21.80 -11.85
C GLN A 427 13.86 20.73 -11.11
N ASP A 428 13.37 20.26 -9.97
CA ASP A 428 14.03 19.23 -9.17
C ASP A 428 13.93 17.87 -9.87
N HIS A 429 12.77 17.57 -10.46
CA HIS A 429 12.55 16.36 -11.24
C HIS A 429 13.47 16.32 -12.46
N GLU A 430 13.58 17.44 -13.17
CA GLU A 430 14.48 17.58 -14.33
C GLU A 430 15.95 17.40 -13.95
N LEU A 431 16.39 18.01 -12.83
CA LEU A 431 17.74 17.83 -12.29
C LEU A 431 18.00 16.37 -11.94
N LEU A 432 17.10 15.73 -11.19
CA LEU A 432 17.25 14.33 -10.77
C LEU A 432 17.37 13.38 -11.95
N LEU A 433 16.62 13.60 -13.03
CA LEU A 433 16.73 12.81 -14.26
C LEU A 433 18.13 12.97 -14.89
N ARG A 434 18.67 14.19 -14.95
CA ARG A 434 20.05 14.44 -15.42
C ARG A 434 21.11 13.84 -14.51
N LEU A 435 20.92 13.86 -13.20
CA LEU A 435 21.83 13.21 -12.24
C LEU A 435 21.83 11.69 -12.43
N MET A 436 20.66 11.08 -12.62
CA MET A 436 20.50 9.65 -12.88
C MET A 436 21.12 9.20 -14.21
N GLU A 437 21.20 10.10 -15.21
CA GLU A 437 21.92 9.87 -16.47
C GLU A 437 23.44 9.77 -16.26
N ARG A 438 23.99 10.39 -15.20
CA ARG A 438 25.43 10.47 -14.94
C ARG A 438 25.94 9.45 -13.93
N THR A 439 25.15 9.13 -12.92
CA THR A 439 25.58 8.24 -11.84
C THR A 439 24.45 7.36 -11.32
N ARG A 440 24.84 6.23 -10.72
CA ARG A 440 23.98 5.37 -9.92
C ARG A 440 24.35 5.38 -8.44
N ARG A 441 25.30 6.23 -8.02
CA ARG A 441 25.80 6.35 -6.65
C ARG A 441 24.85 7.20 -5.78
N PHE A 442 23.58 6.83 -5.82
CA PHE A 442 22.52 7.40 -4.99
C PHE A 442 22.48 6.68 -3.65
N ALA A 443 22.12 7.41 -2.60
CA ALA A 443 21.81 6.84 -1.29
C ALA A 443 20.52 7.45 -0.75
N HIS A 444 19.71 6.59 -0.13
CA HIS A 444 18.56 6.99 0.65
C HIS A 444 18.92 6.91 2.13
N ILE A 445 18.60 7.94 2.90
CA ILE A 445 18.64 7.93 4.35
C ILE A 445 17.20 7.71 4.84
N PRO A 446 16.85 6.53 5.38
CA PRO A 446 15.48 6.17 5.79
C PRO A 446 15.09 6.82 7.12
N LYS A 447 15.17 8.15 7.15
CA LYS A 447 14.83 9.03 8.26
C LYS A 447 14.11 10.25 7.71
N VAL A 448 13.12 10.74 8.44
CA VAL A 448 12.41 11.97 8.10
C VAL A 448 13.28 13.16 8.50
N LEU A 449 14.02 13.72 7.53
CA LEU A 449 14.98 14.82 7.75
C LEU A 449 14.51 16.17 7.20
N TYR A 450 13.36 16.19 6.52
CA TYR A 450 12.77 17.37 5.91
C TYR A 450 11.30 17.49 6.30
N HIS A 451 10.85 18.70 6.61
CA HIS A 451 9.47 19.00 6.95
C HIS A 451 8.90 20.03 5.98
N TRP A 452 8.06 19.54 5.07
CA TRP A 452 7.44 20.34 4.01
C TRP A 452 6.23 21.11 4.55
N ARG A 453 6.32 22.44 4.55
CA ARG A 453 5.29 23.31 5.10
C ARG A 453 4.08 23.39 4.19
N THR A 454 2.90 23.13 4.74
CA THR A 454 1.65 23.36 4.02
C THR A 454 1.16 24.79 4.25
N LEU A 455 1.34 25.64 3.23
CA LEU A 455 0.74 26.97 3.16
C LEU A 455 -0.46 26.99 2.17
N PRO A 456 -1.46 27.88 2.35
CA PRO A 456 -2.53 28.06 1.38
C PRO A 456 -1.98 28.34 -0.03
N GLY A 457 -2.40 27.55 -1.04
CA GLY A 457 -1.92 27.67 -2.43
C GLY A 457 -0.58 26.97 -2.72
N SER A 458 0.04 26.30 -1.74
CA SER A 458 1.24 25.49 -1.94
C SER A 458 0.94 24.18 -2.70
N THR A 459 1.91 23.73 -3.50
CA THR A 459 1.89 22.39 -4.11
C THR A 459 1.86 21.28 -3.04
N ALA A 460 2.37 21.57 -1.83
CA ALA A 460 2.28 20.69 -0.66
C ALA A 460 0.82 20.35 -0.29
N THR A 461 -0.10 21.28 -0.57
CA THR A 461 -1.52 21.17 -0.25
C THR A 461 -2.29 20.47 -1.38
N ASP A 462 -1.99 20.79 -2.64
CA ASP A 462 -2.64 20.19 -3.80
C ASP A 462 -1.74 20.25 -5.06
N ALA A 463 -1.34 19.09 -5.57
CA ALA A 463 -0.55 18.98 -6.80
C ALA A 463 -1.32 19.48 -8.04
N SER A 464 -2.65 19.48 -8.02
CA SER A 464 -3.49 19.97 -9.11
C SER A 464 -3.58 21.50 -9.17
N ALA A 465 -3.15 22.20 -8.12
CA ALA A 465 -3.17 23.66 -8.06
C ALA A 465 -2.23 24.33 -9.09
N LYS A 466 -1.28 23.58 -9.68
CA LYS A 466 -0.30 24.11 -10.65
C LYS A 466 -0.19 23.23 -11.91
N PRO A 467 -1.12 23.33 -12.87
CA PRO A 467 -1.07 22.57 -14.13
C PRO A 467 0.23 22.77 -14.92
N ALA A 468 0.81 23.97 -14.88
CA ALA A 468 2.08 24.28 -15.53
C ALA A 468 3.25 23.42 -15.03
N ALA A 469 3.27 23.08 -13.73
CA ALA A 469 4.29 22.21 -13.15
C ALA A 469 4.22 20.78 -13.70
N SER A 470 3.01 20.26 -13.90
CA SER A 470 2.82 18.94 -14.51
C SER A 470 3.29 18.92 -15.98
N GLU A 471 3.03 19.97 -16.75
CA GLU A 471 3.54 20.05 -18.12
C GLU A 471 5.07 20.20 -18.15
N ALA A 472 5.65 20.99 -17.25
CA ALA A 472 7.10 21.10 -17.11
C ALA A 472 7.74 19.73 -16.80
N GLY A 473 7.17 18.94 -15.89
CA GLY A 473 7.70 17.61 -15.58
C GLY A 473 7.50 16.61 -16.72
N ARG A 474 6.37 16.67 -17.47
CA ARG A 474 6.18 15.86 -18.69
C ARG A 474 7.28 16.15 -19.72
N ARG A 475 7.60 17.44 -19.92
CA ARG A 475 8.73 17.88 -20.77
C ARG A 475 10.08 17.41 -20.23
N ALA A 476 10.28 17.42 -18.92
CA ALA A 476 11.52 16.94 -18.29
C ALA A 476 11.76 15.44 -18.55
N VAL A 477 10.72 14.62 -18.36
CA VAL A 477 10.77 13.18 -18.67
C VAL A 477 10.97 12.94 -20.16
N THR A 478 10.28 13.69 -21.03
CA THR A 478 10.47 13.60 -22.49
C THR A 478 11.93 13.89 -22.87
N ALA A 479 12.48 14.99 -22.38
CA ALA A 479 13.87 15.38 -22.67
C ALA A 479 14.88 14.37 -22.11
N HIS A 480 14.60 13.73 -20.97
CA HIS A 480 15.40 12.63 -20.43
C HIS A 480 15.42 11.43 -21.38
N LEU A 481 14.25 10.99 -21.85
CA LEU A 481 14.15 9.84 -22.76
C LEU A 481 14.84 10.11 -24.10
N GLU A 482 14.73 11.32 -24.63
CA GLU A 482 15.46 11.76 -25.82
C GLU A 482 16.98 11.67 -25.62
N ARG A 483 17.51 12.17 -24.49
CA ARG A 483 18.95 12.06 -24.16
C ARG A 483 19.40 10.61 -23.95
N ALA A 484 18.53 9.77 -23.41
CA ALA A 484 18.78 8.34 -23.23
C ALA A 484 18.65 7.53 -24.54
N GLY A 485 18.20 8.14 -25.64
CA GLY A 485 17.96 7.46 -26.91
C GLY A 485 16.77 6.49 -26.88
N GLU A 486 15.83 6.67 -25.94
CA GLU A 486 14.64 5.82 -25.81
C GLU A 486 13.48 6.35 -26.68
N ALA A 487 13.07 5.58 -27.69
CA ALA A 487 11.88 5.90 -28.49
C ALA A 487 10.59 5.65 -27.68
N ALA A 488 10.03 6.71 -27.12
CA ALA A 488 8.84 6.64 -26.29
C ALA A 488 8.00 7.93 -26.35
N THR A 489 6.72 7.81 -26.04
CA THR A 489 5.83 8.96 -25.80
C THR A 489 5.52 9.08 -24.31
N VAL A 490 5.32 10.32 -23.84
CA VAL A 490 5.05 10.62 -22.44
C VAL A 490 3.72 11.34 -22.30
N GLU A 491 2.82 10.74 -21.52
CA GLU A 491 1.48 11.25 -21.23
C GLU A 491 1.38 11.63 -19.74
N THR A 492 0.69 12.72 -19.43
CA THR A 492 0.35 13.07 -18.04
C THR A 492 -0.90 12.30 -17.63
N SER A 493 -0.73 11.31 -16.74
CA SER A 493 -1.81 10.43 -16.27
C SER A 493 -2.56 10.99 -15.07
N ALA A 494 -1.87 11.76 -14.23
CA ALA A 494 -2.41 12.57 -13.14
C ALA A 494 -1.45 13.75 -12.89
N PRO A 495 -1.84 14.79 -12.13
CA PRO A 495 -0.92 15.88 -11.78
C PRO A 495 0.37 15.31 -11.15
N GLY A 496 1.51 15.60 -11.78
CA GLY A 496 2.83 15.09 -11.38
C GLY A 496 3.13 13.61 -11.65
N LEU A 497 2.23 12.87 -12.32
CA LEU A 497 2.41 11.44 -12.65
C LEU A 497 2.39 11.20 -14.16
N TYR A 498 3.49 10.66 -14.67
CA TYR A 498 3.74 10.47 -16.10
C TYR A 498 3.70 8.99 -16.49
N ARG A 499 2.98 8.68 -17.57
CA ARG A 499 2.99 7.37 -18.22
C ARG A 499 3.91 7.42 -19.43
N ILE A 500 4.82 6.45 -19.52
CA ILE A 500 5.76 6.32 -20.63
C ILE A 500 5.30 5.14 -21.49
N ARG A 501 5.05 5.38 -22.77
CA ARG A 501 4.73 4.33 -23.76
C ARG A 501 5.92 4.14 -24.68
N ARG A 502 6.59 3.00 -24.55
CA ARG A 502 7.78 2.67 -25.35
C ARG A 502 7.36 2.01 -26.66
N SER A 503 8.04 2.35 -27.75
CA SER A 503 7.85 1.69 -29.03
C SER A 503 8.55 0.32 -29.05
N ILE A 504 7.87 -0.70 -29.58
CA ILE A 504 8.45 -2.03 -29.80
C ILE A 504 8.99 -2.06 -31.23
N ALA A 505 10.32 -2.01 -31.39
CA ALA A 505 10.96 -1.96 -32.70
C ALA A 505 10.88 -3.29 -33.47
N HIS A 506 11.09 -4.41 -32.78
CA HIS A 506 10.93 -5.76 -33.31
C HIS A 506 9.81 -6.46 -32.56
N ARG A 507 8.79 -6.99 -33.26
CA ARG A 507 7.66 -7.67 -32.63
C ARG A 507 8.13 -9.05 -32.13
N PRO A 508 8.33 -9.25 -30.82
CA PRO A 508 8.79 -10.54 -30.32
C PRO A 508 7.68 -11.58 -30.44
N ARG A 509 8.07 -12.84 -30.57
CA ARG A 509 7.13 -13.92 -30.30
C ARG A 509 7.02 -14.12 -28.79
N VAL A 510 5.79 -14.20 -28.28
CA VAL A 510 5.51 -14.37 -26.85
C VAL A 510 4.93 -15.76 -26.58
N SER A 511 5.56 -16.49 -25.67
CA SER A 511 5.06 -17.76 -25.14
C SER A 511 4.39 -17.52 -23.79
N VAL A 512 3.06 -17.65 -23.75
CA VAL A 512 2.28 -17.58 -22.51
C VAL A 512 2.17 -18.98 -21.91
N LEU A 513 2.79 -19.20 -20.75
CA LEU A 513 2.76 -20.46 -20.01
C LEU A 513 1.65 -20.37 -18.96
N LEU A 514 0.55 -21.10 -19.13
CA LEU A 514 -0.52 -21.12 -18.14
C LEU A 514 -0.13 -21.99 -16.94
N SER A 515 -0.22 -21.41 -15.75
CA SER A 515 -0.05 -22.10 -14.47
C SER A 515 -1.43 -22.55 -13.96
N GLY A 516 -1.65 -23.87 -13.90
CA GLY A 516 -2.90 -24.48 -13.44
C GLY A 516 -3.87 -24.82 -14.56
N GLU A 517 -5.05 -25.33 -14.17
CA GLU A 517 -6.11 -25.70 -15.10
C GLU A 517 -6.87 -24.46 -15.58
N SER A 518 -6.94 -24.27 -16.90
CA SER A 518 -7.72 -23.19 -17.54
C SER A 518 -9.07 -23.72 -18.02
N THR A 519 -10.12 -22.92 -17.88
CA THR A 519 -11.40 -23.17 -18.58
C THR A 519 -11.31 -22.69 -20.02
N GLU A 520 -12.10 -23.27 -20.92
CA GLU A 520 -12.18 -22.78 -22.31
C GLU A 520 -12.61 -21.31 -22.31
N ALA A 521 -13.66 -20.92 -21.57
CA ALA A 521 -14.10 -19.52 -21.49
C ALA A 521 -13.02 -18.53 -21.00
N GLY A 522 -12.17 -18.96 -20.06
CA GLY A 522 -11.02 -18.16 -19.62
C GLY A 522 -9.98 -18.00 -20.72
N LEU A 523 -9.69 -19.07 -21.46
CA LEU A 523 -8.81 -19.04 -22.62
C LEU A 523 -9.38 -18.13 -23.74
N GLU A 524 -10.67 -18.23 -24.05
CA GLU A 524 -11.31 -17.35 -25.04
C GLU A 524 -11.20 -15.88 -24.63
N SER A 525 -11.42 -15.57 -23.34
CA SER A 525 -11.29 -14.21 -22.80
C SER A 525 -9.86 -13.67 -22.89
N LEU A 526 -8.87 -14.51 -22.57
CA LEU A 526 -7.45 -14.16 -22.72
C LEU A 526 -7.12 -13.87 -24.20
N LEU A 527 -7.53 -14.74 -25.11
CA LEU A 527 -7.27 -14.64 -26.54
C LEU A 527 -7.94 -13.42 -27.18
N ALA A 528 -9.12 -13.04 -26.71
CA ALA A 528 -9.87 -11.87 -27.22
C ALA A 528 -9.19 -10.53 -26.91
N LEU A 529 -8.44 -10.44 -25.81
CA LEU A 529 -7.71 -9.23 -25.38
C LEU A 529 -6.21 -9.27 -25.68
N THR A 530 -5.77 -10.30 -26.42
CA THR A 530 -4.38 -10.49 -26.81
C THR A 530 -4.24 -10.27 -28.31
N ASP A 531 -3.78 -9.08 -28.68
CA ASP A 531 -3.59 -8.66 -30.06
C ASP A 531 -2.19 -8.04 -30.28
N GLY A 532 -1.88 -7.73 -31.54
CA GLY A 532 -0.71 -6.93 -31.90
C GLY A 532 0.66 -7.64 -31.87
N LEU A 533 0.76 -8.85 -31.34
CA LEU A 533 2.01 -9.64 -31.25
C LEU A 533 1.82 -11.07 -31.76
N GLU A 534 2.92 -11.74 -32.10
CA GLU A 534 2.91 -13.17 -32.36
C GLU A 534 2.86 -13.92 -31.03
N VAL A 535 1.77 -14.63 -30.77
CA VAL A 535 1.54 -15.27 -29.47
C VAL A 535 1.27 -16.75 -29.63
N GLU A 536 1.88 -17.54 -28.73
CA GLU A 536 1.47 -18.91 -28.46
C GLU A 536 1.10 -19.07 -26.98
N VAL A 537 0.02 -19.81 -26.73
CA VAL A 537 -0.49 -20.07 -25.38
C VAL A 537 -0.32 -21.55 -25.09
N LEU A 538 0.49 -21.88 -24.10
CA LEU A 538 0.79 -23.23 -23.67
C LEU A 538 -0.09 -23.60 -22.47
N VAL A 539 -0.94 -24.59 -22.68
CA VAL A 539 -1.95 -25.04 -21.71
C VAL A 539 -1.55 -26.41 -21.16
N PRO A 540 -1.32 -26.56 -19.85
CA PRO A 540 -1.05 -27.85 -19.25
C PRO A 540 -2.33 -28.70 -19.22
N VAL A 541 -2.25 -29.94 -19.70
CA VAL A 541 -3.34 -30.93 -19.63
C VAL A 541 -2.95 -32.02 -18.65
N PHE A 542 -3.66 -32.07 -17.53
CA PHE A 542 -3.44 -33.02 -16.45
C PHE A 542 -4.22 -34.33 -16.69
N GLY A 543 -3.53 -35.46 -16.69
CA GLY A 543 -4.16 -36.79 -16.80
C GLY A 543 -4.16 -37.41 -18.21
N GLY A 544 -5.01 -38.41 -18.43
CA GLY A 544 -5.05 -39.25 -19.64
C GLY A 544 -6.28 -39.05 -20.54
N ARG A 545 -7.07 -37.99 -20.34
CA ARG A 545 -8.19 -37.66 -21.22
C ARG A 545 -7.64 -37.01 -22.49
N GLU A 546 -8.09 -37.48 -23.66
CA GLU A 546 -7.82 -36.85 -24.94
C GLU A 546 -8.20 -35.36 -24.88
N PRO A 547 -7.35 -34.44 -25.37
CA PRO A 547 -7.69 -33.03 -25.43
C PRO A 547 -8.93 -32.85 -26.32
N GLY A 548 -10.02 -32.33 -25.74
CA GLY A 548 -11.21 -31.97 -26.51
C GLY A 548 -10.84 -30.97 -27.62
N ALA A 549 -11.46 -31.12 -28.80
CA ALA A 549 -11.29 -30.20 -29.90
C ALA A 549 -11.60 -28.77 -29.43
N ALA A 550 -10.70 -27.82 -29.73
CA ALA A 550 -10.84 -26.43 -29.34
C ALA A 550 -12.14 -25.85 -29.91
N ALA A 551 -12.89 -25.10 -29.10
CA ALA A 551 -13.87 -24.17 -29.63
C ALA A 551 -13.11 -23.17 -30.53
N SER A 552 -13.56 -22.97 -31.76
CA SER A 552 -12.86 -22.10 -32.72
C SER A 552 -13.07 -20.64 -32.34
N VAL A 553 -12.21 -20.10 -31.49
CA VAL A 553 -12.05 -18.65 -31.38
C VAL A 553 -11.27 -18.19 -32.61
N ALA A 554 -11.79 -17.20 -33.32
CA ALA A 554 -11.04 -16.49 -34.35
C ALA A 554 -9.97 -15.62 -33.66
N SER A 555 -8.88 -16.24 -33.21
CA SER A 555 -7.70 -15.57 -32.65
C SER A 555 -6.46 -15.96 -33.46
N PRO A 556 -5.54 -15.00 -33.75
CA PRO A 556 -4.28 -15.31 -34.41
C PRO A 556 -3.30 -16.08 -33.51
N ALA A 557 -3.56 -16.20 -32.20
CA ALA A 557 -2.65 -16.87 -31.27
C ALA A 557 -2.77 -18.40 -31.32
N LYS A 558 -1.61 -19.07 -31.33
CA LYS A 558 -1.53 -20.53 -31.40
C LYS A 558 -1.71 -21.15 -30.02
N VAL A 559 -2.75 -21.95 -29.82
CA VAL A 559 -2.95 -22.72 -28.58
C VAL A 559 -2.24 -24.07 -28.68
N VAL A 560 -1.36 -24.38 -27.72
CA VAL A 560 -0.60 -25.63 -27.63
C VAL A 560 -0.92 -26.33 -26.32
N ARG A 561 -1.56 -27.50 -26.38
CA ARG A 561 -1.88 -28.30 -25.19
C ARG A 561 -0.72 -29.27 -24.90
N VAL A 562 -0.16 -29.20 -23.70
CA VAL A 562 1.00 -30.00 -23.28
C VAL A 562 0.60 -30.94 -22.15
N ARG A 563 0.78 -32.24 -22.35
CA ARG A 563 0.49 -33.24 -21.33
C ARG A 563 1.49 -33.17 -20.18
N VAL A 564 0.98 -33.13 -18.95
CA VAL A 564 1.77 -33.03 -17.72
C VAL A 564 1.27 -34.02 -16.66
N GLU A 565 2.18 -34.54 -15.82
CA GLU A 565 1.78 -35.40 -14.70
C GLU A 565 1.18 -34.56 -13.56
N ARG A 566 0.13 -35.08 -12.90
CA ARG A 566 -0.54 -34.40 -11.76
C ARG A 566 0.34 -34.26 -10.52
N THR A 567 1.42 -35.03 -10.45
CA THR A 567 2.37 -35.03 -9.33
C THR A 567 3.43 -33.92 -9.43
N LEU A 568 3.55 -33.26 -10.59
CA LEU A 568 4.51 -32.17 -10.77
C LEU A 568 4.08 -30.93 -9.98
N THR A 569 5.07 -30.24 -9.42
CA THR A 569 4.86 -28.92 -8.83
C THR A 569 4.56 -27.88 -9.92
N PRO A 570 3.96 -26.73 -9.57
CA PRO A 570 3.73 -25.65 -10.53
C PRO A 570 4.99 -25.19 -11.27
N GLY A 571 6.13 -25.11 -10.57
CA GLY A 571 7.42 -24.77 -11.20
C GLY A 571 7.90 -25.84 -12.20
N ALA A 572 7.75 -27.12 -11.89
CA ALA A 572 8.10 -28.20 -12.81
C ALA A 572 7.17 -28.23 -14.04
N VAL A 573 5.88 -27.94 -13.86
CA VAL A 573 4.93 -27.74 -14.96
C VAL A 573 5.39 -26.57 -15.83
N ALA A 574 5.70 -25.41 -15.25
CA ALA A 574 6.18 -24.24 -15.99
C ALA A 574 7.46 -24.55 -16.80
N ASN A 575 8.42 -25.31 -16.24
CA ASN A 575 9.61 -25.75 -16.97
C ASN A 575 9.29 -26.72 -18.12
N ARG A 576 8.28 -27.58 -17.96
CA ARG A 576 7.82 -28.49 -19.02
C ARG A 576 7.14 -27.73 -20.16
N LEU A 577 6.34 -26.71 -19.85
CA LEU A 577 5.77 -25.80 -20.85
C LEU A 577 6.87 -24.98 -21.53
N LEU A 578 7.84 -24.46 -20.77
CA LEU A 578 8.97 -23.70 -21.31
C LEU A 578 9.70 -24.48 -22.42
N ARG A 579 9.98 -25.77 -22.20
CA ARG A 579 10.64 -26.65 -23.19
C ARG A 579 9.80 -26.90 -24.46
N ALA A 580 8.48 -26.79 -24.36
CA ALA A 580 7.57 -26.95 -25.50
C ALA A 580 7.27 -25.62 -26.23
N SER A 581 7.81 -24.51 -25.72
CA SER A 581 7.58 -23.17 -26.26
C SER A 581 8.78 -22.65 -27.06
N SER A 582 8.58 -21.58 -27.82
CA SER A 582 9.52 -21.07 -28.83
C SER A 582 9.57 -19.55 -28.97
N GLY A 583 8.82 -18.81 -28.16
CA GLY A 583 8.83 -17.34 -28.15
C GLY A 583 10.04 -16.74 -27.46
N ASP A 584 10.50 -15.59 -27.94
CA ASP A 584 11.63 -14.81 -27.42
C ASP A 584 11.34 -14.28 -26.00
N LEU A 585 10.07 -13.98 -25.73
CA LEU A 585 9.57 -13.63 -24.41
C LEU A 585 8.71 -14.76 -23.85
N VAL A 586 8.87 -15.00 -22.55
CA VAL A 586 8.12 -15.99 -21.79
C VAL A 586 7.30 -15.26 -20.74
N LEU A 587 5.99 -15.48 -20.74
CA LEU A 587 5.06 -14.99 -19.73
C LEU A 587 4.56 -16.16 -18.89
N SER A 588 4.84 -16.18 -17.59
CA SER A 588 4.09 -17.03 -16.64
C SER A 588 2.78 -16.32 -16.30
N LEU A 589 1.66 -17.01 -16.49
CA LEU A 589 0.32 -16.47 -16.21
C LEU A 589 -0.50 -17.51 -15.45
N ASP A 590 -1.03 -17.15 -14.28
CA ASP A 590 -2.01 -18.00 -13.58
C ASP A 590 -3.29 -18.11 -14.42
N ALA A 591 -3.80 -19.33 -14.59
CA ALA A 591 -4.92 -19.61 -15.48
C ALA A 591 -6.23 -18.90 -15.08
N GLY A 592 -6.36 -18.46 -13.83
CA GLY A 592 -7.50 -17.67 -13.32
C GLY A 592 -7.28 -16.15 -13.37
N THR A 593 -6.16 -15.69 -13.93
CA THR A 593 -5.79 -14.26 -13.97
C THR A 593 -5.93 -13.75 -15.41
N LEU A 594 -6.92 -12.89 -15.65
CA LEU A 594 -7.29 -12.44 -16.99
C LEU A 594 -7.04 -10.94 -17.18
N PRO A 595 -6.56 -10.50 -18.35
CA PRO A 595 -6.44 -9.08 -18.66
C PRO A 595 -7.81 -8.40 -18.71
N THR A 596 -7.86 -7.11 -18.36
CA THR A 596 -9.10 -6.33 -18.41
C THR A 596 -9.19 -5.42 -19.63
N GLU A 597 -8.05 -5.11 -20.27
CA GLU A 597 -7.93 -4.13 -21.34
C GLU A 597 -6.94 -4.61 -22.41
N PRO A 598 -7.14 -4.28 -23.70
CA PRO A 598 -6.17 -4.55 -24.76
C PRO A 598 -4.82 -3.86 -24.52
N GLY A 599 -3.76 -4.33 -25.20
CA GLY A 599 -2.42 -3.76 -25.11
C GLY A 599 -1.63 -4.10 -23.83
N TRP A 600 -2.22 -4.85 -22.89
CA TRP A 600 -1.55 -5.32 -21.67
C TRP A 600 -0.28 -6.12 -21.97
N LEU A 601 -0.31 -6.98 -23.01
CA LEU A 601 0.82 -7.80 -23.39
C LEU A 601 1.92 -6.98 -24.06
N ALA A 602 1.55 -5.98 -24.85
CA ALA A 602 2.48 -5.02 -25.46
C ALA A 602 3.17 -4.17 -24.39
N GLU A 603 2.44 -3.73 -23.36
CA GLU A 603 3.03 -3.04 -22.19
C GLU A 603 4.12 -3.91 -21.55
N LEU A 604 3.78 -5.15 -21.15
CA LEU A 604 4.76 -6.06 -20.53
C LEU A 604 5.96 -6.33 -21.46
N SER A 605 5.70 -6.55 -22.75
CA SER A 605 6.74 -6.85 -23.74
C SER A 605 7.69 -5.68 -23.93
N SER A 606 7.17 -4.45 -24.01
CA SER A 606 7.99 -3.25 -24.17
C SER A 606 8.97 -3.03 -23.01
N GLN A 607 8.59 -3.48 -21.81
CA GLN A 607 9.42 -3.40 -20.62
C GLN A 607 10.42 -4.56 -20.56
N ALA A 608 9.98 -5.78 -20.89
CA ALA A 608 10.81 -6.99 -20.80
C ALA A 608 11.93 -7.03 -21.86
N LEU A 609 11.74 -6.37 -23.01
CA LEU A 609 12.75 -6.24 -24.06
C LEU A 609 13.94 -5.36 -23.66
N ARG A 610 13.85 -4.59 -22.57
CA ARG A 610 14.93 -3.72 -22.12
C ARG A 610 16.12 -4.57 -21.64
N PRO A 611 17.35 -4.32 -22.11
CA PRO A 611 18.51 -5.14 -21.78
C PRO A 611 18.83 -5.24 -20.28
N ASP A 612 18.50 -4.21 -19.51
CA ASP A 612 18.75 -4.11 -18.08
C ASP A 612 17.59 -4.63 -17.21
N VAL A 613 16.49 -5.08 -17.83
CA VAL A 613 15.32 -5.65 -17.16
C VAL A 613 15.35 -7.17 -17.27
N GLY A 614 15.15 -7.84 -16.14
CA GLY A 614 15.09 -9.29 -16.06
C GLY A 614 13.68 -9.85 -15.91
N VAL A 615 12.82 -9.20 -15.11
CA VAL A 615 11.42 -9.61 -14.91
C VAL A 615 10.50 -8.40 -14.87
N VAL A 616 9.31 -8.54 -15.48
CA VAL A 616 8.24 -7.54 -15.42
C VAL A 616 6.97 -8.16 -14.85
N GLY A 617 6.47 -7.60 -13.77
CA GLY A 617 5.20 -7.97 -13.15
C GLY A 617 4.07 -7.00 -13.50
N ALA A 618 2.86 -7.54 -13.55
CA ALA A 618 1.65 -6.77 -13.80
C ALA A 618 0.90 -6.42 -12.51
N ARG A 619 -0.14 -5.62 -12.64
CA ARG A 619 -1.08 -5.28 -11.57
C ARG A 619 -2.25 -6.25 -11.57
N ILE A 620 -2.46 -6.92 -10.44
CA ILE A 620 -3.50 -7.95 -10.29
C ILE A 620 -4.47 -7.52 -9.21
N LEU A 621 -5.75 -7.49 -9.54
CA LEU A 621 -6.85 -7.13 -8.66
C LEU A 621 -7.78 -8.33 -8.40
N SER A 622 -8.51 -8.27 -7.29
CA SER A 622 -9.67 -9.12 -7.05
C SER A 622 -10.86 -8.62 -7.89
N PRO A 623 -11.91 -9.45 -8.07
CA PRO A 623 -13.13 -9.01 -8.77
C PRO A 623 -13.81 -7.81 -8.07
N GLU A 624 -13.62 -7.67 -6.76
CA GLU A 624 -14.13 -6.56 -5.94
C GLU A 624 -13.28 -5.29 -6.04
N GLY A 625 -12.21 -5.29 -6.84
CA GLY A 625 -11.34 -4.13 -7.04
C GLY A 625 -10.29 -3.91 -5.95
N HIS A 626 -9.99 -4.93 -5.14
CA HIS A 626 -8.89 -4.88 -4.18
C HIS A 626 -7.58 -5.33 -4.82
N VAL A 627 -6.46 -4.74 -4.44
CA VAL A 627 -5.15 -5.15 -4.92
C VAL A 627 -4.80 -6.52 -4.37
N LEU A 628 -4.45 -7.46 -5.26
CA LEU A 628 -3.85 -8.75 -4.92
C LEU A 628 -2.33 -8.69 -5.09
N HIS A 629 -1.87 -8.10 -6.20
CA HIS A 629 -0.47 -7.90 -6.48
C HIS A 629 -0.21 -6.53 -7.11
N ALA A 630 0.70 -5.77 -6.48
CA ALA A 630 1.27 -4.52 -7.00
C ALA A 630 2.74 -4.40 -6.58
N GLY A 631 3.47 -5.51 -6.73
CA GLY A 631 4.83 -5.68 -6.22
C GLY A 631 4.93 -6.47 -4.92
N LEU A 632 6.12 -7.02 -4.66
CA LEU A 632 6.50 -7.76 -3.46
C LEU A 632 7.81 -7.20 -2.90
N CYS A 633 7.92 -7.18 -1.58
CA CYS A 633 9.13 -6.78 -0.84
C CYS A 633 9.53 -7.88 0.15
N PHE A 634 10.75 -7.83 0.67
CA PHE A 634 11.23 -8.66 1.77
C PHE A 634 11.36 -7.80 3.04
N GLY A 635 10.84 -8.29 4.16
CA GLY A 635 11.16 -7.72 5.47
C GLY A 635 12.55 -8.16 5.94
N SER A 636 13.02 -7.57 7.03
CA SER A 636 14.33 -7.83 7.67
C SER A 636 14.59 -9.31 7.91
N GLU A 637 13.57 -10.07 8.32
CA GLU A 637 13.66 -11.52 8.53
C GLU A 637 13.55 -12.39 7.26
N GLY A 638 13.44 -11.79 6.08
CA GLY A 638 13.20 -12.50 4.82
C GLY A 638 11.74 -12.91 4.61
N ARG A 639 10.80 -12.37 5.41
CA ARG A 639 9.36 -12.55 5.21
C ARG A 639 8.93 -11.79 3.95
N LEU A 640 8.17 -12.45 3.07
CA LEU A 640 7.62 -11.81 1.89
C LEU A 640 6.45 -10.89 2.28
N LEU A 641 6.57 -9.62 1.94
CA LEU A 641 5.61 -8.56 2.21
C LEU A 641 4.85 -8.20 0.93
N ARG A 642 3.56 -7.87 1.09
CA ARG A 642 2.66 -7.46 0.02
C ARG A 642 2.14 -6.06 0.32
N PRO A 643 2.89 -5.00 -0.02
CA PRO A 643 2.64 -3.66 0.54
C PRO A 643 1.21 -3.18 0.30
N PHE A 644 0.63 -3.46 -0.86
CA PHE A 644 -0.71 -2.98 -1.24
C PHE A 644 -1.84 -4.00 -1.05
N ALA A 645 -1.56 -5.25 -0.67
CA ALA A 645 -2.56 -6.31 -0.72
C ALA A 645 -3.77 -6.02 0.17
N GLY A 646 -4.97 -6.22 -0.38
CA GLY A 646 -6.25 -5.99 0.29
C GLY A 646 -6.73 -4.55 0.31
N LEU A 647 -5.94 -3.58 -0.19
CA LEU A 647 -6.40 -2.21 -0.33
C LEU A 647 -7.25 -2.02 -1.58
N PRO A 648 -8.19 -1.06 -1.59
CA PRO A 648 -8.87 -0.67 -2.81
C PRO A 648 -7.89 -0.10 -3.82
N ASP A 649 -8.32 -0.10 -5.06
CA ASP A 649 -7.53 0.37 -6.18
C ASP A 649 -8.20 1.53 -6.96
N PRO A 650 -7.51 2.67 -7.20
CA PRO A 650 -6.16 3.04 -6.73
C PRO A 650 -6.11 3.29 -5.22
N SER A 651 -4.98 2.97 -4.60
CA SER A 651 -4.63 3.37 -3.24
C SER A 651 -3.34 4.18 -3.25
N LEU A 652 -3.30 5.22 -2.41
CA LEU A 652 -2.10 6.00 -2.09
C LEU A 652 -1.69 5.69 -0.65
N ARG A 653 -0.39 5.48 -0.45
CA ARG A 653 0.24 5.22 0.84
C ARG A 653 1.35 6.25 1.08
N ASP A 654 1.93 6.20 2.25
CA ASP A 654 3.15 6.89 2.68
C ASP A 654 4.39 6.56 1.83
N PHE A 655 4.34 5.61 0.90
CA PHE A 655 5.41 5.30 -0.05
C PHE A 655 4.92 5.29 -1.52
N GLY A 656 3.81 5.99 -1.77
CA GLY A 656 3.24 6.20 -3.10
C GLY A 656 2.08 5.27 -3.45
N GLY A 657 1.68 5.26 -4.72
CA GLY A 657 0.45 4.63 -5.17
C GLY A 657 0.59 3.23 -5.77
N SER A 658 -0.39 2.36 -5.57
CA SER A 658 -0.48 1.04 -6.25
C SER A 658 -0.48 1.15 -7.77
N HIS A 659 -0.83 2.33 -8.31
CA HIS A 659 -0.92 2.65 -9.72
C HIS A 659 0.34 3.34 -10.27
N TRP A 660 1.47 3.36 -9.54
CA TRP A 660 2.73 3.93 -10.00
C TRP A 660 3.72 2.82 -10.39
N PRO A 661 4.37 2.92 -11.57
CA PRO A 661 5.42 1.99 -11.96
C PRO A 661 6.64 2.17 -11.07
N ARG A 662 7.37 1.08 -10.83
CA ARG A 662 8.53 1.07 -9.93
C ARG A 662 9.40 -0.16 -10.12
N ASP A 663 10.69 0.02 -9.87
CA ASP A 663 11.61 -1.07 -9.54
C ASP A 663 11.24 -1.67 -8.16
N LEU A 664 11.36 -3.00 -8.05
CA LEU A 664 11.09 -3.79 -6.85
C LEU A 664 12.12 -4.93 -6.72
N LEU A 665 12.12 -5.63 -5.59
CA LEU A 665 12.89 -6.87 -5.48
C LEU A 665 12.18 -8.07 -6.08
N ALA A 666 10.84 -8.09 -6.06
CA ALA A 666 10.09 -9.25 -6.52
C ALA A 666 8.72 -8.88 -7.11
N VAL A 667 8.27 -9.73 -8.03
CA VAL A 667 6.91 -9.75 -8.58
C VAL A 667 6.34 -11.16 -8.55
N SER A 668 5.02 -11.28 -8.58
CA SER A 668 4.35 -12.59 -8.52
C SER A 668 4.46 -13.31 -9.86
N SER A 669 4.73 -14.62 -9.85
CA SER A 669 4.70 -15.43 -11.07
C SER A 669 3.29 -15.67 -11.61
N ALA A 670 2.26 -15.16 -10.93
CA ALA A 670 0.89 -15.14 -11.44
C ALA A 670 0.73 -14.28 -12.70
N CYS A 671 1.62 -13.30 -12.91
CA CYS A 671 1.79 -12.59 -14.17
C CYS A 671 3.20 -12.00 -14.20
N ALA A 672 4.17 -12.74 -14.74
CA ALA A 672 5.57 -12.35 -14.81
C ALA A 672 6.16 -12.63 -16.20
N MET A 673 6.62 -11.57 -16.87
CA MET A 673 7.24 -11.65 -18.19
C MET A 673 8.76 -11.53 -18.12
N ILE A 674 9.45 -12.39 -18.86
CA ILE A 674 10.91 -12.55 -18.84
C ILE A 674 11.42 -12.87 -20.26
N ARG A 675 12.62 -12.41 -20.62
CA ARG A 675 13.28 -12.85 -21.85
C ARG A 675 13.74 -14.30 -21.75
N ARG A 676 13.51 -15.10 -22.79
CA ARG A 676 13.84 -16.53 -22.80
C ARG A 676 15.29 -16.80 -22.41
N ASP A 677 16.24 -16.07 -23.01
CA ASP A 677 17.67 -16.20 -22.75
C ASP A 677 18.03 -15.98 -21.27
N VAL A 678 17.40 -14.99 -20.62
CA VAL A 678 17.54 -14.74 -19.18
C VAL A 678 16.98 -15.91 -18.37
N LEU A 679 15.78 -16.40 -18.69
CA LEU A 679 15.16 -17.50 -17.94
C LEU A 679 15.95 -18.82 -18.09
N GLU A 680 16.37 -19.14 -19.31
CA GLU A 680 17.13 -20.36 -19.60
C GLU A 680 18.52 -20.34 -18.99
N SER A 681 19.21 -19.19 -19.03
CA SER A 681 20.49 -19.05 -18.35
C SER A 681 20.38 -19.19 -16.83
N LEU A 682 19.21 -18.95 -16.23
CA LEU A 682 18.94 -19.18 -14.80
C LEU A 682 18.59 -20.65 -14.48
N GLY A 683 18.43 -21.51 -15.49
CA GLY A 683 17.95 -22.89 -15.33
C GLY A 683 16.43 -23.01 -15.19
N GLY A 684 15.67 -21.99 -15.59
CA GLY A 684 14.20 -21.99 -15.50
C GLY A 684 13.65 -21.66 -14.12
N TRP A 685 12.41 -22.07 -13.88
CA TRP A 685 11.65 -21.83 -12.65
C TRP A 685 12.11 -22.75 -11.51
N GLY A 686 12.12 -22.23 -10.29
CA GLY A 686 12.36 -23.05 -9.10
C GLY A 686 11.23 -24.05 -8.88
N GLU A 687 11.54 -25.35 -8.96
CA GLU A 687 10.52 -26.41 -8.91
C GLU A 687 10.00 -26.71 -7.50
N SER A 688 10.62 -26.17 -6.45
CA SER A 688 10.23 -26.47 -5.06
C SER A 688 9.07 -25.62 -4.53
N PHE A 689 8.70 -24.53 -5.21
CA PHE A 689 7.72 -23.55 -4.72
C PHE A 689 6.31 -23.84 -5.24
N THR A 690 5.33 -23.73 -4.36
CA THR A 690 3.92 -24.04 -4.66
C THR A 690 3.11 -22.77 -4.95
N SER A 691 3.39 -21.68 -4.25
CA SER A 691 2.71 -20.39 -4.42
C SER A 691 3.29 -19.57 -5.58
N ASP A 692 2.44 -18.75 -6.21
CA ASP A 692 2.86 -17.87 -7.31
C ASP A 692 3.80 -16.77 -6.84
N ASP A 693 3.55 -16.23 -5.65
CA ASP A 693 4.37 -15.19 -5.04
C ASP A 693 5.76 -15.71 -4.68
N ALA A 694 5.87 -16.89 -4.04
CA ALA A 694 7.18 -17.41 -3.68
C ALA A 694 8.01 -17.84 -4.88
N ARG A 695 7.36 -18.46 -5.88
CA ARG A 695 8.03 -18.82 -7.13
C ARG A 695 8.52 -17.59 -7.90
N GLY A 696 7.71 -16.54 -7.95
CA GLY A 696 8.10 -15.26 -8.56
C GLY A 696 9.24 -14.59 -7.79
N ALA A 697 9.12 -14.50 -6.47
CA ALA A 697 10.12 -13.90 -5.61
C ALA A 697 11.49 -14.61 -5.68
N GLU A 698 11.52 -15.94 -5.66
CA GLU A 698 12.77 -16.69 -5.80
C GLU A 698 13.46 -16.46 -7.14
N LEU A 699 12.69 -16.46 -8.24
CA LEU A 699 13.24 -16.18 -9.56
C LEU A 699 13.79 -14.75 -9.62
N CYS A 700 13.06 -13.78 -9.07
CA CYS A 700 13.48 -12.39 -8.99
C CYS A 700 14.77 -12.20 -8.16
N LEU A 701 14.97 -12.96 -7.07
CA LEU A 701 16.24 -12.95 -6.34
C LEU A 701 17.40 -13.44 -7.20
N ARG A 702 17.22 -14.51 -7.99
CA ARG A 702 18.27 -14.99 -8.91
C ARG A 702 18.54 -14.00 -10.06
N VAL A 703 17.50 -13.32 -10.54
CA VAL A 703 17.63 -12.24 -11.54
C VAL A 703 18.41 -11.06 -10.97
N GLY A 704 18.07 -10.61 -9.75
CA GLY A 704 18.76 -9.53 -9.06
C GLY A 704 20.23 -9.82 -8.79
N ALA A 705 20.56 -11.08 -8.47
CA ALA A 705 21.95 -11.54 -8.30
C ALA A 705 22.80 -11.41 -9.59
N ARG A 706 22.18 -11.26 -10.77
CA ARG A 706 22.85 -10.96 -12.04
C ARG A 706 22.90 -9.47 -12.40
N GLY A 707 22.47 -8.61 -11.49
CA GLY A 707 22.43 -7.16 -11.71
C GLY A 707 21.30 -6.70 -12.64
N LEU A 708 20.35 -7.58 -12.98
CA LEU A 708 19.17 -7.23 -13.75
C LEU A 708 18.06 -6.68 -12.83
N ARG A 709 17.27 -5.76 -13.36
CA ARG A 709 16.19 -5.09 -12.61
C ARG A 709 14.88 -5.88 -12.69
N VAL A 710 14.09 -5.81 -11.63
CA VAL A 710 12.72 -6.33 -11.57
C VAL A 710 11.78 -5.15 -11.54
N LEU A 711 10.84 -5.12 -12.49
CA LEU A 711 9.92 -4.00 -12.68
C LEU A 711 8.49 -4.41 -12.41
N TYR A 712 7.73 -3.52 -11.80
CA TYR A 712 6.28 -3.56 -11.76
C TYR A 712 5.71 -2.47 -12.66
N THR A 713 4.79 -2.85 -13.56
CA THR A 713 4.01 -1.90 -14.35
C THR A 713 2.53 -1.97 -13.97
N PRO A 714 1.92 -0.83 -13.56
CA PRO A 714 0.49 -0.75 -13.27
C PRO A 714 -0.36 -0.68 -14.54
N HIS A 715 0.29 -0.55 -15.71
CA HIS A 715 -0.35 -0.31 -16.99
C HIS A 715 -0.76 -1.61 -17.70
N ALA A 716 -0.30 -2.76 -17.20
CA ALA A 716 -0.87 -4.08 -17.50
C ALA A 716 -1.77 -4.48 -16.33
N ARG A 717 -3.08 -4.36 -16.52
CA ARG A 717 -4.09 -4.61 -15.47
C ARG A 717 -4.81 -5.94 -15.72
N LEU A 718 -4.81 -6.78 -14.70
CA LEU A 718 -5.46 -8.09 -14.71
C LEU A 718 -6.38 -8.24 -13.49
N VAL A 719 -7.41 -9.06 -13.64
CA VAL A 719 -8.32 -9.46 -12.56
C VAL A 719 -8.20 -10.97 -12.38
N ARG A 720 -8.05 -11.41 -11.13
CA ARG A 720 -8.08 -12.82 -10.80
C ARG A 720 -9.50 -13.23 -10.44
N THR A 721 -10.08 -14.13 -11.23
CA THR A 721 -11.50 -14.53 -11.14
C THR A 721 -11.80 -15.53 -10.02
N HIS A 722 -10.77 -16.17 -9.47
CA HIS A 722 -10.89 -17.15 -8.40
C HIS A 722 -9.94 -16.84 -7.25
N ALA A 723 -10.46 -16.89 -6.02
CA ALA A 723 -9.64 -16.80 -4.82
C ALA A 723 -8.80 -18.07 -4.70
N ARG A 724 -7.56 -18.05 -5.21
CA ARG A 724 -6.52 -18.97 -4.72
C ARG A 724 -6.10 -18.45 -3.36
N SER A 725 -6.02 -19.33 -2.37
CA SER A 725 -5.27 -19.03 -1.17
C SER A 725 -3.80 -18.95 -1.58
N ASP A 726 -3.32 -17.76 -1.91
CA ASP A 726 -1.88 -17.45 -1.85
C ASP A 726 -1.48 -17.36 -0.37
N GLY A 727 -1.89 -18.36 0.42
CA GLY A 727 -1.47 -18.53 1.79
C GLY A 727 0.04 -18.75 1.75
N ASP A 728 0.74 -18.11 2.67
CA ASP A 728 2.16 -18.32 2.86
C ASP A 728 2.36 -19.79 3.29
N ASP A 729 2.55 -20.70 2.32
CA ASP A 729 2.94 -22.08 2.59
C ASP A 729 4.21 -22.02 3.45
N ALA A 730 4.14 -22.54 4.67
CA ALA A 730 5.24 -22.47 5.61
C ALA A 730 6.57 -23.00 5.04
N ARG A 731 6.52 -23.95 4.09
CA ARG A 731 7.71 -24.47 3.39
C ARG A 731 8.23 -23.48 2.35
N ASP A 732 7.35 -22.83 1.60
CA ASP A 732 7.74 -21.76 0.67
C ASP A 732 8.37 -20.59 1.43
N ALA A 733 7.76 -20.17 2.54
CA ALA A 733 8.27 -19.13 3.41
C ALA A 733 9.67 -19.47 3.95
N LEU A 734 9.88 -20.70 4.43
CA LEU A 734 11.19 -21.15 4.91
C LEU A 734 12.25 -21.14 3.81
N ARG A 735 11.93 -21.67 2.62
CA ARG A 735 12.85 -21.70 1.48
C ARG A 735 13.19 -20.30 0.97
N LEU A 736 12.21 -19.41 0.93
CA LEU A 736 12.43 -18.01 0.59
C LEU A 736 13.33 -17.32 1.60
N ARG A 737 13.12 -17.56 2.90
CA ARG A 737 14.00 -17.04 3.96
C ARG A 737 15.43 -17.50 3.75
N GLU A 738 15.65 -18.77 3.46
CA GLU A 738 16.98 -19.29 3.13
C GLU A 738 17.59 -18.66 1.87
N ALA A 739 16.79 -18.49 0.81
CA ALA A 739 17.22 -17.84 -0.42
C ALA A 739 17.59 -16.37 -0.18
N TRP A 740 16.78 -15.66 0.62
CA TRP A 740 17.04 -14.31 1.07
C TRP A 740 18.33 -14.26 1.87
N THR A 741 18.53 -15.08 2.91
CA THR A 741 19.76 -15.07 3.72
C THR A 741 21.04 -15.23 2.89
N ARG A 742 20.98 -15.97 1.77
CA ARG A 742 22.14 -16.15 0.87
C ARG A 742 22.29 -15.03 -0.18
N HIS A 743 21.29 -14.19 -0.35
CA HIS A 743 21.30 -13.14 -1.35
C HIS A 743 22.30 -12.02 -0.97
N PRO A 744 23.16 -11.55 -1.90
CA PRO A 744 24.22 -10.57 -1.57
C PRO A 744 23.73 -9.24 -1.00
N ARG A 745 22.45 -8.88 -1.22
CA ARG A 745 21.86 -7.65 -0.68
C ARG A 745 21.34 -7.75 0.74
N THR A 746 21.16 -8.95 1.28
CA THR A 746 20.50 -9.15 2.58
C THR A 746 21.10 -8.35 3.74
N PRO A 747 22.44 -8.15 3.83
CA PRO A 747 23.00 -7.27 4.86
C PRO A 747 22.53 -5.81 4.80
N ARG A 748 22.00 -5.36 3.65
CA ARG A 748 21.49 -3.99 3.42
C ARG A 748 19.96 -3.92 3.46
N GLY A 749 19.26 -5.05 3.55
CA GLY A 749 17.79 -5.11 3.49
C GLY A 749 17.21 -5.03 2.08
N ASP A 750 15.89 -4.91 1.99
CA ASP A 750 15.18 -4.68 0.74
C ASP A 750 15.27 -3.18 0.35
N PRO A 751 15.88 -2.82 -0.80
CA PRO A 751 16.03 -1.43 -1.24
C PRO A 751 14.71 -0.75 -1.60
N PHE A 752 13.64 -1.49 -1.80
CA PHE A 752 12.31 -0.99 -2.13
C PHE A 752 11.29 -1.23 -1.02
N GLY A 753 11.69 -1.93 0.04
CA GLY A 753 11.04 -1.92 1.34
C GLY A 753 11.51 -0.72 2.16
N HIS A 754 10.74 -0.35 3.17
CA HIS A 754 11.15 0.67 4.13
C HIS A 754 11.11 0.07 5.54
N PRO A 755 12.12 0.30 6.40
CA PRO A 755 12.18 -0.31 7.74
C PRO A 755 10.93 -0.02 8.60
N CYS A 756 10.36 1.19 8.49
CA CYS A 756 9.12 1.56 9.21
C CYS A 756 7.84 0.93 8.64
N LEU A 757 7.90 0.28 7.47
CA LEU A 757 6.77 -0.44 6.86
C LEU A 757 6.78 -1.93 7.21
N GLU A 758 7.79 -2.39 7.94
CA GLU A 758 7.76 -3.72 8.48
C GLU A 758 6.76 -3.77 9.64
N PRO A 759 5.84 -4.75 9.66
CA PRO A 759 5.09 -5.05 10.86
C PRO A 759 6.12 -5.32 11.95
N SER A 760 6.22 -4.40 12.90
CA SER A 760 7.13 -4.56 14.01
C SER A 760 6.70 -5.80 14.78
N ASP A 761 7.58 -6.80 14.87
CA ASP A 761 7.47 -7.81 15.93
C ASP A 761 7.74 -7.18 17.31
N ALA A 762 8.02 -5.86 17.36
CA ALA A 762 8.26 -5.04 18.54
C ALA A 762 6.98 -4.66 19.33
N GLU A 763 6.06 -5.61 19.50
CA GLU A 763 5.31 -5.73 20.77
C GLU A 763 5.84 -6.90 21.64
N GLY A 764 7.00 -7.47 21.29
CA GLY A 764 7.61 -8.61 21.99
C GLY A 764 8.88 -8.32 22.81
N THR A 765 9.43 -7.10 22.82
CA THR A 765 10.64 -6.78 23.61
C THR A 765 10.64 -5.34 24.10
N ASP A 766 9.91 -5.06 25.20
CA ASP A 766 10.43 -4.34 26.38
C ASP A 766 9.36 -4.26 27.49
N ARG A 767 9.48 -5.17 28.47
CA ARG A 767 9.27 -5.00 29.94
C ARG A 767 8.90 -6.31 30.62
#